data_AF-A0A835MMM6-F1
#
_entry.id   AF-A0A835MMM6-F1
#
_cell.length_a   1.000
_cell.length_b   1.000
_cell.length_c   1.000
_cell.angle_alpha   90.00
_cell.angle_beta   90.00
_cell.angle_gamma   90.00
#
_symmetry.space_group_name_H-M   'P 1'
#
loop_
_entity.id
_entity.type
_entity.pdbx_description
1 polymer ?
#
loop_
_entity_poly.entity_id
_entity_poly.type
_entity_poly.pdbx_seq_one_letter_code
_entity_poly.pdbx_strand_id
1 'polypeptide(L)'
;MHKNCAPLIVLVLVLHINPLPEFTTGVTGAKFRCIERERQALLQFKEDLTDDYGVLSSWGSEEEKRDCCKWRGVGCDNITGHVTLLDLHSLPVYEHRYMPLIGKVSDSLLELQYLNYLDLSLNKFDDSMMNFIGSLTSLRYLNLSYNFFTVTIPYQLGNLSRLQSLDLSYSFDASVENLDWLSHLSSLQRLDLSGSNLSKVNDWQKVIRNLPRLKELGLNQCSLPDIIPSPLSFVNSSKFLVVLHLSNNNLSSSIYPWLYNSSNSLVDLDLSGNQLKGSIPEAFRNMSALTNLVLSGNQLEGGIPRSLGEMCSLHVLDLCHNNISEELSGLLQNLYGRTESSLEVLRLCQNQLTGSLSDIARFSSLRELDISYNRLSGCIPESIGFLSNLEHFDASFNSFQGVVSGEHFSNLSKLQNLDLSSNSLVLRFKSDWDPTFQLNTIRLSSCNLGPCFPKWLRTQRNVHFLDISCANISDKIPNWFWNLLPTLSFLNLSHNSMTGTLPDLSSANAVDGTFPGFDLSFNRFGGLLPAFPSMTSSLILSNNLFSGPISHICNIAGEILSFLDLSNNLLFGQLPNCFMNLTRLVVLNLANNSLSGKIPSSVGSLFFLQTLSLHNNKLYGELPVSLKNCSMLKFLDLGENRLSGEIPAWIGESLSSLMFLSLQSNEFIGSIPQHICQLRNVRILDLSLNNITGAIPECLNNLTAMVRRGGSETVIGNLYLIKILGSVLSGGYYINKAWVGWKGRDYEFERNLGLLRVIDFSGNNLSGEIPGEITGLLELVALNLSGNNLTGVIPQKIGQLELLESLDLSRNQFYGAIPPTMADLNFLSYLDVSYNNLSGKIPSCTQIQSFDASAFTGNPSLCGLPVTRKCPGDVDALQSPVQDNKKTVNDEFSMWFYVGMGNGFFVFFCGFPGALLLKHFLETLLFPVPGFSLPKNHGSLPAEKSSSLPMICLSEIICRGYLQLSLGSRKAVSDNINSVNGSIPQHPCELTSIQVLDLIELFSEIIPNCLENFSFRVQKGYQMMRFVV
;
A
#
# COMPACT_ATOMS: atom_id res chain seq x y z
N MET A 1 -43.92 -21.68 -13.64
CA MET A 1 -44.21 -23.04 -13.11
C MET A 1 -43.28 -23.31 -11.94
N HIS A 2 -43.84 -23.30 -10.72
CA HIS A 2 -43.15 -23.70 -9.50
C HIS A 2 -42.81 -25.19 -9.57
N LYS A 3 -41.52 -25.53 -9.55
CA LYS A 3 -41.05 -26.84 -9.10
C LYS A 3 -39.99 -26.61 -8.03
N ASN A 4 -40.26 -27.22 -6.88
CA ASN A 4 -39.53 -27.18 -5.63
C ASN A 4 -37.99 -27.17 -5.82
N CYS A 5 -37.36 -26.06 -5.43
CA CYS A 5 -35.93 -26.05 -5.11
C CYS A 5 -35.78 -26.78 -3.77
N ALA A 6 -35.41 -28.06 -3.82
CA ALA A 6 -34.89 -28.74 -2.65
C ALA A 6 -33.48 -28.20 -2.37
N PRO A 7 -33.11 -27.88 -1.12
CA PRO A 7 -31.76 -27.48 -0.79
C PRO A 7 -30.86 -28.70 -0.94
N LEU A 8 -30.09 -28.77 -2.03
CA LEU A 8 -28.94 -29.68 -2.09
C LEU A 8 -27.83 -29.00 -1.28
N ILE A 9 -27.90 -29.13 0.05
CA ILE A 9 -26.75 -28.83 0.92
C ILE A 9 -25.71 -29.89 0.56
N VAL A 10 -24.83 -29.58 -0.39
CA VAL A 10 -23.61 -30.33 -0.58
C VAL A 10 -22.66 -29.82 0.49
N LEU A 11 -22.66 -30.51 1.62
CA LEU A 11 -21.56 -30.45 2.58
C LEU A 11 -20.29 -30.74 1.78
N VAL A 12 -19.42 -29.75 1.60
CA VAL A 12 -18.01 -30.03 1.32
C VAL A 12 -17.48 -30.71 2.57
N LEU A 13 -17.55 -32.05 2.58
CA LEU A 13 -16.91 -32.88 3.59
C LEU A 13 -15.40 -32.72 3.43
N VAL A 14 -14.84 -31.72 4.11
CA VAL A 14 -13.50 -31.87 4.68
C VAL A 14 -13.60 -33.10 5.58
N LEU A 15 -12.88 -34.17 5.22
CA LEU A 15 -12.79 -35.39 6.03
C LEU A 15 -12.07 -35.06 7.34
N HIS A 16 -12.79 -34.49 8.31
CA HIS A 16 -12.45 -34.66 9.71
C HIS A 16 -12.95 -36.04 10.12
N ILE A 17 -12.00 -36.99 10.23
CA ILE A 17 -12.26 -38.29 10.84
C ILE A 17 -12.50 -38.03 12.33
N ASN A 18 -13.76 -37.81 12.72
CA ASN A 18 -14.18 -37.92 14.11
C ASN A 18 -14.60 -39.37 14.39
N PRO A 19 -14.19 -39.94 15.54
CA PRO A 19 -14.45 -41.35 15.86
C PRO A 19 -15.95 -41.57 16.13
N LEU A 20 -16.55 -42.54 15.45
CA LEU A 20 -17.89 -43.06 15.80
C LEU A 20 -17.82 -43.81 17.14
N PRO A 21 -18.87 -43.74 17.98
CA PRO A 21 -18.89 -44.41 19.28
C PRO A 21 -19.16 -45.91 19.11
N GLU A 22 -18.25 -46.75 19.60
CA GLU A 22 -18.45 -48.20 19.61
C GLU A 22 -19.46 -48.60 20.70
N PHE A 23 -20.52 -49.27 20.23
CA PHE A 23 -21.36 -50.15 21.04
C PHE A 23 -20.53 -51.33 21.54
N THR A 24 -20.45 -51.50 22.86
CA THR A 24 -19.79 -52.65 23.49
C THR A 24 -20.67 -53.89 23.35
N THR A 25 -20.20 -54.87 22.57
CA THR A 25 -20.52 -56.28 22.82
C THR A 25 -19.23 -57.09 22.79
N GLY A 26 -18.94 -57.73 23.92
CA GLY A 26 -17.66 -58.36 24.19
C GLY A 26 -17.43 -59.62 23.36
N VAL A 27 -16.27 -59.66 22.70
CA VAL A 27 -15.55 -60.88 22.39
C VAL A 27 -14.06 -60.59 22.63
N THR A 28 -13.44 -61.39 23.49
CA THR A 28 -12.01 -61.36 23.80
C THR A 28 -11.18 -61.65 22.55
N GLY A 29 -10.44 -60.66 22.03
CA GLY A 29 -9.62 -60.78 20.81
C GLY A 29 -8.17 -60.35 21.06
N ALA A 30 -7.21 -61.08 20.48
CA ALA A 30 -5.78 -60.89 20.64
C ALA A 30 -5.33 -59.44 20.37
N LYS A 31 -4.46 -58.88 21.25
CA LYS A 31 -3.77 -57.62 20.99
C LYS A 31 -2.77 -57.81 19.85
N PHE A 32 -3.17 -57.44 18.64
CA PHE A 32 -2.25 -57.34 17.50
C PHE A 32 -1.20 -56.26 17.84
N ARG A 33 0.09 -56.65 17.77
CA ARG A 33 1.23 -55.77 18.01
C ARG A 33 1.84 -55.41 16.65
N CYS A 34 2.46 -54.23 16.55
CA CYS A 34 3.26 -53.85 15.40
C CYS A 34 4.25 -54.97 14.99
N ILE A 35 4.33 -55.24 13.68
CA ILE A 35 5.22 -56.24 13.11
C ILE A 35 6.66 -55.78 13.29
N GLU A 36 7.49 -56.62 13.90
CA GLU A 36 8.85 -56.24 14.30
C GLU A 36 9.71 -55.77 13.13
N ARG A 37 9.57 -56.37 11.94
CA ARG A 37 10.29 -55.96 10.74
C ARG A 37 9.94 -54.53 10.30
N GLU A 38 8.66 -54.17 10.32
CA GLU A 38 8.17 -52.83 9.98
C GLU A 38 8.57 -51.80 11.05
N ARG A 39 8.55 -52.21 12.33
CA ARG A 39 9.06 -51.39 13.44
C ARG A 39 10.53 -51.02 13.25
N GLN A 40 11.37 -51.99 12.88
CA GLN A 40 12.80 -51.75 12.63
C GLN A 40 13.00 -50.82 11.43
N ALA A 41 12.22 -50.99 10.38
CA ALA A 41 12.26 -50.10 9.21
C ALA A 41 11.94 -48.64 9.58
N LEU A 42 10.94 -48.42 10.44
CA LEU A 42 10.59 -47.08 10.96
C LEU A 42 11.67 -46.50 11.87
N LEU A 43 12.33 -47.31 12.71
CA LEU A 43 13.45 -46.83 13.51
C LEU A 43 14.66 -46.44 12.66
N GLN A 44 14.98 -47.23 11.62
CA GLN A 44 16.02 -46.89 10.67
C GLN A 44 15.68 -45.60 9.91
N PHE A 45 14.42 -45.41 9.53
CA PHE A 45 13.94 -44.16 8.95
C PHE A 45 14.16 -42.96 9.90
N LYS A 46 13.93 -43.13 11.21
CA LYS A 46 14.16 -42.10 12.22
C LYS A 46 15.66 -41.77 12.41
N GLU A 47 16.55 -42.75 12.32
CA GLU A 47 18.01 -42.54 12.51
C GLU A 47 18.62 -41.61 11.45
N ASP A 48 18.05 -41.59 10.25
CA ASP A 48 18.52 -40.76 9.13
C ASP A 48 18.00 -39.30 9.17
N LEU A 49 17.22 -38.92 10.21
CA LEU A 49 16.58 -37.62 10.36
C LEU A 49 17.13 -36.79 11.53
N THR A 50 17.14 -35.48 11.33
CA THR A 50 17.31 -34.46 12.39
C THR A 50 15.93 -34.02 12.87
N ASP A 51 15.68 -34.15 14.17
CA ASP A 51 14.40 -33.84 14.84
C ASP A 51 14.65 -32.98 16.09
N ASP A 52 15.08 -31.74 15.87
CA ASP A 52 15.43 -30.79 16.95
C ASP A 52 14.21 -30.41 17.83
N TYR A 53 13.00 -30.66 17.33
CA TYR A 53 11.74 -30.29 17.98
C TYR A 53 11.02 -31.48 18.64
N GLY A 54 11.58 -32.70 18.54
CA GLY A 54 11.03 -33.90 19.19
C GLY A 54 9.70 -34.39 18.62
N VAL A 55 9.43 -34.17 17.32
CA VAL A 55 8.24 -34.65 16.62
C VAL A 55 8.13 -36.18 16.68
N LEU A 56 9.25 -36.89 16.57
CA LEU A 56 9.34 -38.36 16.59
C LEU A 56 9.67 -38.90 17.99
N SER A 57 9.44 -38.13 19.05
CA SER A 57 9.74 -38.51 20.44
C SER A 57 9.01 -39.77 20.92
N SER A 58 7.82 -40.06 20.38
CA SER A 58 7.07 -41.28 20.70
C SER A 58 7.70 -42.56 20.12
N TRP A 59 8.58 -42.43 19.13
CA TRP A 59 9.23 -43.55 18.44
C TRP A 59 10.44 -44.00 19.25
N GLY A 60 10.56 -45.30 19.54
CA GLY A 60 11.70 -45.79 20.32
C GLY A 60 11.83 -47.31 20.40
N SER A 61 13.00 -47.75 20.86
CA SER A 61 13.32 -49.16 21.12
C SER A 61 12.98 -49.61 22.54
N GLU A 62 12.61 -48.67 23.41
CA GLU A 62 12.19 -48.92 24.80
C GLU A 62 10.96 -49.82 24.87
N GLU A 63 10.83 -50.62 25.93
CA GLU A 63 9.76 -51.62 26.07
C GLU A 63 8.36 -50.99 26.10
N GLU A 64 8.23 -49.78 26.66
CA GLU A 64 6.99 -49.00 26.67
C GLU A 64 6.59 -48.49 25.28
N LYS A 65 7.55 -48.34 24.36
CA LYS A 65 7.37 -47.85 22.98
C LYS A 65 7.38 -48.98 21.95
N ARG A 66 7.35 -50.25 22.38
CA ARG A 66 7.48 -51.42 21.50
C ARG A 66 6.37 -51.55 20.45
N ASP A 67 5.20 -51.01 20.72
CA ASP A 67 4.06 -51.04 19.79
C ASP A 67 4.06 -49.83 18.87
N CYS A 68 4.65 -49.97 17.67
CA CYS A 68 4.78 -48.86 16.71
C CYS A 68 3.43 -48.32 16.21
N CYS A 69 2.36 -49.10 16.30
CA CYS A 69 1.02 -48.68 15.92
C CYS A 69 0.44 -47.59 16.85
N LYS A 70 1.15 -47.28 17.94
CA LYS A 70 0.83 -46.17 18.85
C LYS A 70 1.73 -44.95 18.65
N TRP A 71 2.70 -45.03 17.73
CA TRP A 71 3.58 -43.92 17.47
C TRP A 71 2.83 -42.80 16.75
N ARG A 72 3.19 -41.56 17.07
CA ARG A 72 2.68 -40.39 16.33
C ARG A 72 2.94 -40.60 14.84
N GLY A 73 1.88 -40.44 14.06
CA GLY A 73 1.95 -40.53 12.61
C GLY A 73 1.92 -41.95 12.05
N VAL A 74 1.88 -43.01 12.86
CA VAL A 74 1.85 -44.39 12.36
C VAL A 74 0.46 -45.00 12.56
N GLY A 75 -0.16 -45.47 11.49
CA GLY A 75 -1.42 -46.22 11.52
C GLY A 75 -1.25 -47.65 11.02
N CYS A 76 -1.83 -48.60 11.73
CA CYS A 76 -1.78 -50.02 11.37
C CYS A 76 -3.17 -50.58 11.04
N ASP A 77 -3.21 -51.64 10.25
CA ASP A 77 -4.42 -52.41 10.01
C ASP A 77 -4.83 -53.19 11.27
N ASN A 78 -6.07 -52.99 11.72
CA ASN A 78 -6.57 -53.54 12.97
C ASN A 78 -6.74 -55.07 13.00
N ILE A 79 -6.61 -55.74 11.84
CA ILE A 79 -6.77 -57.20 11.70
C ILE A 79 -5.40 -57.87 11.55
N THR A 80 -4.51 -57.28 10.76
CA THR A 80 -3.23 -57.88 10.35
C THR A 80 -2.03 -57.31 11.10
N GLY A 81 -2.16 -56.11 11.68
CA GLY A 81 -1.07 -55.43 12.38
C GLY A 81 -0.02 -54.78 11.49
N HIS A 82 -0.20 -54.81 10.16
CA HIS A 82 0.68 -54.16 9.19
C HIS A 82 0.52 -52.63 9.22
N VAL A 83 1.63 -51.90 9.09
CA VAL A 83 1.63 -50.43 8.92
C VAL A 83 1.01 -50.09 7.56
N THR A 84 -0.05 -49.30 7.59
CA THR A 84 -0.80 -48.88 6.40
C THR A 84 -0.79 -47.36 6.20
N LEU A 85 -0.52 -46.59 7.25
CA LEU A 85 -0.49 -45.13 7.21
C LEU A 85 0.80 -44.61 7.88
N LEU A 86 1.46 -43.67 7.19
CA LEU A 86 2.53 -42.86 7.74
C LEU A 86 2.22 -41.38 7.46
N ASP A 87 2.01 -40.61 8.51
CA ASP A 87 1.66 -39.19 8.47
C ASP A 87 2.59 -38.38 9.37
N LEU A 88 3.51 -37.66 8.75
CA LEU A 88 4.50 -36.80 9.40
C LEU A 88 4.38 -35.34 8.94
N HIS A 89 3.18 -34.93 8.49
CA HIS A 89 2.98 -33.53 8.09
C HIS A 89 3.28 -32.57 9.26
N SER A 90 3.89 -31.43 8.93
CA SER A 90 4.07 -30.33 9.87
C SER A 90 2.89 -29.35 9.79
N LEU A 91 2.65 -28.60 10.86
CA LEU A 91 1.75 -27.45 10.81
C LEU A 91 2.58 -26.20 10.50
N PRO A 92 2.17 -25.34 9.54
CA PRO A 92 2.93 -24.18 9.18
C PRO A 92 2.86 -23.13 10.31
N VAL A 93 3.99 -22.90 11.00
CA VAL A 93 4.13 -21.79 11.95
C VAL A 93 4.84 -20.63 11.22
N TYR A 94 4.03 -19.68 10.72
CA TYR A 94 4.39 -18.66 9.72
C TYR A 94 5.33 -17.52 10.15
N GLU A 95 6.29 -17.76 11.06
CA GLU A 95 7.32 -16.76 11.39
C GLU A 95 8.75 -17.22 11.13
N HIS A 96 8.96 -18.52 10.94
CA HIS A 96 10.18 -19.08 10.36
C HIS A 96 9.73 -20.26 9.49
N ARG A 97 10.52 -20.72 8.50
CA ARG A 97 10.26 -22.00 7.83
C ARG A 97 10.33 -23.11 8.87
N TYR A 98 9.23 -23.34 9.60
CA TYR A 98 9.10 -24.35 10.64
C TYR A 98 8.95 -25.70 9.95
N MET A 99 10.09 -26.25 9.54
CA MET A 99 10.24 -27.55 8.89
C MET A 99 10.95 -28.45 9.89
N PRO A 100 10.19 -29.11 10.80
CA PRO A 100 10.75 -29.69 12.00
C PRO A 100 11.56 -30.95 11.73
N LEU A 101 11.26 -31.67 10.65
CA LEU A 101 12.04 -32.83 10.20
C LEU A 101 12.91 -32.43 9.01
N ILE A 102 14.22 -32.66 9.18
CA ILE A 102 15.24 -32.38 8.16
C ILE A 102 16.07 -33.64 7.97
N GLY A 103 16.38 -34.01 6.73
CA GLY A 103 17.35 -35.08 6.47
C GLY A 103 16.89 -36.09 5.43
N LYS A 104 17.49 -37.28 5.48
CA LYS A 104 17.36 -38.27 4.44
C LYS A 104 16.14 -39.16 4.67
N VAL A 105 15.35 -39.36 3.62
CA VAL A 105 14.31 -40.39 3.64
C VAL A 105 14.92 -41.73 3.24
N SER A 106 15.02 -42.62 4.22
CA SER A 106 15.66 -43.93 4.09
C SER A 106 14.85 -44.89 3.20
N ASP A 107 15.56 -45.76 2.45
CA ASP A 107 14.94 -46.82 1.64
C ASP A 107 14.33 -47.95 2.48
N SER A 108 14.55 -47.91 3.80
CA SER A 108 13.87 -48.78 4.77
C SER A 108 12.34 -48.75 4.64
N LEU A 109 11.75 -47.65 4.16
CA LEU A 109 10.31 -47.55 3.91
C LEU A 109 9.77 -48.60 2.92
N LEU A 110 10.63 -49.19 2.07
CA LEU A 110 10.25 -50.29 1.17
C LEU A 110 9.79 -51.56 1.90
N GLU A 111 10.16 -51.69 3.17
CA GLU A 111 9.71 -52.78 4.04
C GLU A 111 8.22 -52.66 4.42
N LEU A 112 7.65 -51.45 4.30
CA LEU A 112 6.23 -51.17 4.58
C LEU A 112 5.36 -51.48 3.35
N GLN A 113 5.32 -52.74 2.93
CA GLN A 113 4.69 -53.18 1.67
C GLN A 113 3.17 -52.91 1.58
N TYR A 114 2.51 -52.73 2.72
CA TYR A 114 1.08 -52.47 2.84
C TYR A 114 0.75 -50.98 3.03
N LEU A 115 1.76 -50.10 2.99
CA LEU A 115 1.58 -48.66 3.11
C LEU A 115 0.67 -48.15 1.98
N ASN A 116 -0.45 -47.57 2.38
CA ASN A 116 -1.47 -47.03 1.48
C ASN A 116 -1.60 -45.50 1.59
N TYR A 117 -1.14 -44.90 2.68
CA TYR A 117 -1.16 -43.47 2.94
C TYR A 117 0.21 -43.00 3.39
N LEU A 118 0.79 -42.06 2.66
CA LEU A 118 2.07 -41.42 3.00
C LEU A 118 1.91 -39.89 2.90
N ASP A 119 2.04 -39.20 4.02
CA ASP A 119 2.09 -37.74 4.09
C ASP A 119 3.39 -37.29 4.76
N LEU A 120 4.23 -36.61 4.00
CA LEU A 120 5.52 -36.06 4.42
C LEU A 120 5.57 -34.54 4.24
N SER A 121 4.42 -33.90 4.07
CA SER A 121 4.34 -32.48 3.69
C SER A 121 4.90 -31.52 4.76
N LEU A 122 5.31 -30.33 4.32
CA LEU A 122 5.80 -29.23 5.17
C LEU A 122 7.05 -29.59 6.01
N ASN A 123 7.95 -30.39 5.43
CA ASN A 123 9.25 -30.76 6.02
C ASN A 123 10.40 -30.38 5.07
N LYS A 124 11.64 -30.78 5.39
CA LYS A 124 12.81 -30.52 4.54
C LYS A 124 13.60 -31.80 4.29
N PHE A 125 12.98 -32.72 3.56
CA PHE A 125 13.60 -33.98 3.17
C PHE A 125 14.56 -33.82 1.97
N ASP A 126 15.56 -34.69 1.89
CA ASP A 126 16.49 -34.74 0.75
C ASP A 126 15.89 -35.46 -0.48
N ASP A 127 16.61 -35.41 -1.60
CA ASP A 127 16.16 -36.00 -2.86
C ASP A 127 16.24 -37.54 -2.89
N SER A 128 16.75 -38.21 -1.83
CA SER A 128 17.02 -39.65 -1.83
C SER A 128 15.77 -40.50 -2.08
N MET A 129 14.61 -40.06 -1.57
CA MET A 129 13.32 -40.73 -1.74
C MET A 129 12.92 -40.93 -3.21
N MET A 130 13.30 -39.99 -4.07
CA MET A 130 12.88 -39.98 -5.48
C MET A 130 13.40 -41.20 -6.25
N ASN A 131 14.46 -41.86 -5.75
CA ASN A 131 15.02 -43.05 -6.36
C ASN A 131 14.17 -44.33 -6.17
N PHE A 132 13.33 -44.38 -5.14
CA PHE A 132 12.59 -45.60 -4.79
C PHE A 132 11.09 -45.42 -4.57
N ILE A 133 10.57 -44.18 -4.51
CA ILE A 133 9.15 -43.91 -4.23
C ILE A 133 8.18 -44.65 -5.16
N GLY A 134 8.55 -44.86 -6.42
CA GLY A 134 7.76 -45.61 -7.40
C GLY A 134 7.61 -47.11 -7.11
N SER A 135 8.36 -47.65 -6.15
CA SER A 135 8.29 -49.06 -5.73
C SER A 135 7.20 -49.32 -4.69
N LEU A 136 6.64 -48.28 -4.05
CA LEU A 136 5.59 -48.38 -3.03
C LEU A 136 4.19 -48.57 -3.68
N THR A 137 4.03 -49.64 -4.46
CA THR A 137 2.88 -49.88 -5.35
C THR A 137 1.51 -50.02 -4.65
N SER A 138 1.49 -50.17 -3.33
CA SER A 138 0.26 -50.20 -2.51
C SER A 138 -0.33 -48.81 -2.22
N LEU A 139 0.42 -47.73 -2.47
CA LEU A 139 0.01 -46.36 -2.16
C LEU A 139 -1.28 -45.97 -2.89
N ARG A 140 -2.16 -45.30 -2.12
CA ARG A 140 -3.41 -44.68 -2.57
C ARG A 140 -3.39 -43.17 -2.33
N TYR A 141 -2.67 -42.71 -1.31
CA TYR A 141 -2.48 -41.30 -1.00
C TYR A 141 -0.99 -41.01 -0.83
N LEU A 142 -0.50 -40.00 -1.55
CA LEU A 142 0.86 -39.50 -1.44
C LEU A 142 0.83 -37.97 -1.41
N ASN A 143 1.31 -37.39 -0.31
CA ASN A 143 1.48 -35.94 -0.17
C ASN A 143 2.93 -35.63 0.20
N LEU A 144 3.60 -34.92 -0.70
CA LEU A 144 4.99 -34.49 -0.55
C LEU A 144 5.12 -32.97 -0.58
N SER A 145 4.02 -32.23 -0.46
CA SER A 145 3.98 -30.77 -0.65
C SER A 145 4.92 -30.01 0.30
N TYR A 146 5.42 -28.86 -0.15
CA TYR A 146 6.33 -27.99 0.59
C TYR A 146 7.58 -28.71 1.15
N ASN A 147 8.28 -29.52 0.33
CA ASN A 147 9.56 -30.15 0.72
C ASN A 147 10.81 -29.55 0.04
N PHE A 148 10.64 -28.70 -0.98
CA PHE A 148 11.73 -28.00 -1.68
C PHE A 148 12.84 -28.92 -2.25
N PHE A 149 12.47 -30.05 -2.87
CA PHE A 149 13.38 -30.94 -3.60
C PHE A 149 14.11 -30.20 -4.73
N THR A 150 15.37 -30.57 -4.95
CA THR A 150 16.23 -29.92 -5.96
C THR A 150 16.17 -30.61 -7.33
N VAL A 151 15.62 -31.82 -7.36
CA VAL A 151 15.45 -32.63 -8.58
C VAL A 151 14.14 -32.30 -9.31
N THR A 152 13.97 -32.87 -10.50
CA THR A 152 12.67 -32.86 -11.20
C THR A 152 11.75 -33.96 -10.66
N ILE A 153 10.45 -33.82 -10.91
CA ILE A 153 9.45 -34.86 -10.58
C ILE A 153 9.84 -36.18 -11.28
N PRO A 154 10.06 -37.29 -10.54
CA PRO A 154 10.49 -38.55 -11.12
C PRO A 154 9.34 -39.27 -11.85
N TYR A 155 9.58 -39.68 -13.09
CA TYR A 155 8.60 -40.42 -13.91
C TYR A 155 8.19 -41.77 -13.28
N GLN A 156 9.02 -42.32 -12.39
CA GLN A 156 8.78 -43.56 -11.64
C GLN A 156 7.52 -43.49 -10.77
N LEU A 157 7.03 -42.28 -10.42
CA LEU A 157 5.73 -42.11 -9.78
C LEU A 157 4.59 -42.69 -10.62
N GLY A 158 4.75 -42.77 -11.95
CA GLY A 158 3.81 -43.44 -12.86
C GLY A 158 3.60 -44.93 -12.57
N ASN A 159 4.50 -45.59 -11.82
CA ASN A 159 4.34 -47.00 -11.42
C ASN A 159 3.26 -47.19 -10.34
N LEU A 160 2.82 -46.12 -9.67
CA LEU A 160 1.85 -46.16 -8.57
C LEU A 160 0.40 -46.23 -9.08
N SER A 161 0.07 -47.23 -9.89
CA SER A 161 -1.25 -47.37 -10.56
C SER A 161 -2.49 -47.38 -9.64
N ARG A 162 -2.33 -47.64 -8.35
CA ARG A 162 -3.39 -47.61 -7.32
C ARG A 162 -3.61 -46.23 -6.70
N LEU A 163 -2.75 -45.26 -7.00
CA LEU A 163 -2.77 -43.93 -6.43
C LEU A 163 -4.07 -43.21 -6.78
N GLN A 164 -4.70 -42.63 -5.77
CA GLN A 164 -5.96 -41.90 -5.87
C GLN A 164 -5.78 -40.41 -5.57
N SER A 165 -4.81 -40.05 -4.74
CA SER A 165 -4.48 -38.67 -4.38
C SER A 165 -2.97 -38.47 -4.48
N LEU A 166 -2.55 -37.47 -5.24
CA LEU A 166 -1.15 -37.07 -5.39
C LEU A 166 -1.04 -35.55 -5.20
N ASP A 167 -0.30 -35.13 -4.19
CA ASP A 167 0.02 -33.73 -3.94
C ASP A 167 1.54 -33.54 -3.90
N LEU A 168 2.04 -32.77 -4.86
CA LEU A 168 3.44 -32.40 -5.02
C LEU A 168 3.63 -30.87 -4.98
N SER A 169 2.64 -30.14 -4.47
CA SER A 169 2.60 -28.68 -4.54
C SER A 169 3.79 -28.03 -3.82
N TYR A 170 4.38 -27.00 -4.44
CA TYR A 170 5.53 -26.23 -3.93
C TYR A 170 6.73 -27.10 -3.48
N SER A 171 6.92 -28.27 -4.11
CA SER A 171 7.97 -29.20 -3.73
C SER A 171 9.12 -29.33 -4.73
N PHE A 172 8.96 -28.92 -5.98
CA PHE A 172 9.99 -29.12 -7.01
C PHE A 172 10.27 -27.81 -7.72
N ASP A 173 11.55 -27.43 -7.79
CA ASP A 173 11.99 -26.17 -8.42
C ASP A 173 12.43 -26.38 -9.89
N ALA A 174 12.79 -27.62 -10.26
CA ALA A 174 13.22 -27.95 -11.60
C ALA A 174 12.05 -27.95 -12.61
N SER A 175 12.30 -27.43 -13.82
CA SER A 175 11.33 -27.41 -14.92
C SER A 175 10.98 -28.82 -15.39
N VAL A 176 9.68 -29.13 -15.44
CA VAL A 176 9.16 -30.41 -15.92
C VAL A 176 9.12 -30.43 -17.44
N GLU A 177 9.73 -31.44 -18.06
CA GLU A 177 9.77 -31.56 -19.53
C GLU A 177 8.46 -32.07 -20.13
N ASN A 178 7.84 -33.08 -19.52
CA ASN A 178 6.56 -33.64 -19.95
C ASN A 178 5.81 -34.28 -18.76
N LEU A 179 4.52 -34.55 -18.95
CA LEU A 179 3.64 -35.17 -17.95
C LEU A 179 3.15 -36.57 -18.36
N ASP A 180 3.77 -37.22 -19.34
CA ASP A 180 3.27 -38.47 -19.94
C ASP A 180 3.13 -39.61 -18.91
N TRP A 181 3.96 -39.61 -17.87
CA TRP A 181 3.92 -40.59 -16.79
C TRP A 181 2.58 -40.60 -16.03
N LEU A 182 1.86 -39.47 -15.97
CA LEU A 182 0.53 -39.38 -15.35
C LEU A 182 -0.48 -40.32 -16.02
N SER A 183 -0.34 -40.59 -17.32
CA SER A 183 -1.27 -41.46 -18.06
C SER A 183 -1.36 -42.89 -17.51
N HIS A 184 -0.35 -43.33 -16.75
CA HIS A 184 -0.35 -44.63 -16.08
C HIS A 184 -1.15 -44.65 -14.77
N LEU A 185 -1.52 -43.48 -14.22
CA LEU A 185 -2.24 -43.32 -12.96
C LEU A 185 -3.77 -43.33 -13.17
N SER A 186 -4.31 -44.41 -13.73
CA SER A 186 -5.74 -44.51 -14.08
C SER A 186 -6.70 -44.42 -12.88
N SER A 187 -6.21 -44.61 -11.65
CA SER A 187 -6.99 -44.54 -10.40
C SER A 187 -7.07 -43.13 -9.80
N LEU A 188 -6.31 -42.18 -10.35
CA LEU A 188 -6.11 -40.86 -9.76
C LEU A 188 -7.40 -40.05 -9.78
N GLN A 189 -7.76 -39.51 -8.61
CA GLN A 189 -8.92 -38.68 -8.37
C GLN A 189 -8.54 -37.24 -8.03
N ARG A 190 -7.41 -37.04 -7.35
CA ARG A 190 -6.88 -35.72 -6.99
C ARG A 190 -5.42 -35.60 -7.41
N LEU A 191 -5.10 -34.49 -8.07
CA LEU A 191 -3.76 -34.14 -8.49
C LEU A 191 -3.50 -32.67 -8.18
N ASP A 192 -2.49 -32.39 -7.37
CA ASP A 192 -1.99 -31.02 -7.16
C ASP A 192 -0.50 -30.96 -7.51
N LEU A 193 -0.16 -30.11 -8.49
CA LEU A 193 1.20 -29.82 -8.92
C LEU A 193 1.53 -28.31 -8.77
N SER A 194 0.72 -27.57 -8.01
CA SER A 194 0.85 -26.12 -7.86
C SER A 194 2.28 -25.70 -7.49
N GLY A 195 2.77 -24.60 -8.05
CA GLY A 195 4.14 -24.11 -7.87
C GLY A 195 5.21 -24.85 -8.69
N SER A 196 4.87 -25.96 -9.36
CA SER A 196 5.81 -26.65 -10.26
C SER A 196 5.96 -25.90 -11.59
N ASN A 197 7.17 -25.76 -12.10
CA ASN A 197 7.40 -25.07 -13.38
C ASN A 197 7.04 -25.97 -14.59
N LEU A 198 5.83 -25.75 -15.14
CA LEU A 198 5.26 -26.47 -16.28
C LEU A 198 5.34 -25.68 -17.60
N SER A 199 6.18 -24.64 -17.67
CA SER A 199 6.28 -23.74 -18.83
C SER A 199 6.65 -24.43 -20.16
N LYS A 200 7.26 -25.62 -20.11
CA LYS A 200 7.63 -26.41 -21.30
C LYS A 200 6.54 -27.41 -21.75
N VAL A 201 5.52 -27.64 -20.91
CA VAL A 201 4.50 -28.67 -21.15
C VAL A 201 3.34 -28.09 -21.96
N ASN A 202 3.52 -27.96 -23.28
CA ASN A 202 2.54 -27.33 -24.18
C ASN A 202 1.24 -28.13 -24.38
N ASP A 203 1.22 -29.40 -24.01
CA ASP A 203 0.10 -30.32 -24.21
C ASP A 203 -0.47 -30.86 -22.89
N TRP A 204 -0.27 -30.14 -21.78
CA TRP A 204 -0.77 -30.51 -20.46
C TRP A 204 -2.28 -30.85 -20.47
N GLN A 205 -3.08 -30.12 -21.24
CA GLN A 205 -4.53 -30.35 -21.42
C GLN A 205 -4.86 -31.71 -22.05
N LYS A 206 -3.97 -32.26 -22.88
CA LYS A 206 -4.11 -33.59 -23.48
C LYS A 206 -3.82 -34.67 -22.46
N VAL A 207 -2.80 -34.47 -21.62
CA VAL A 207 -2.44 -35.41 -20.54
C VAL A 207 -3.56 -35.52 -19.52
N ILE A 208 -4.06 -34.39 -19.02
CA ILE A 208 -5.15 -34.34 -18.04
C ILE A 208 -6.43 -35.01 -18.56
N ARG A 209 -6.75 -34.82 -19.85
CA ARG A 209 -7.90 -35.47 -20.50
C ARG A 209 -7.87 -36.99 -20.38
N ASN A 210 -6.68 -37.58 -20.41
CA ASN A 210 -6.51 -39.04 -20.41
C ASN A 210 -6.65 -39.66 -19.00
N LEU A 211 -6.95 -38.86 -17.96
CA LEU A 211 -7.16 -39.33 -16.59
C LEU A 211 -8.67 -39.56 -16.33
N PRO A 212 -9.15 -40.82 -16.35
CA PRO A 212 -10.59 -41.11 -16.43
C PRO A 212 -11.37 -40.89 -15.13
N ARG A 213 -10.67 -40.73 -13.99
CA ARG A 213 -11.27 -40.61 -12.65
C ARG A 213 -10.96 -39.30 -11.94
N LEU A 214 -10.25 -38.39 -12.61
CA LEU A 214 -9.81 -37.13 -12.01
C LEU A 214 -11.01 -36.24 -11.70
N LYS A 215 -11.08 -35.79 -10.44
CA LYS A 215 -12.12 -34.92 -9.89
C LYS A 215 -11.55 -33.56 -9.47
N GLU A 216 -10.34 -33.53 -8.92
CA GLU A 216 -9.72 -32.31 -8.41
C GLU A 216 -8.36 -32.14 -9.08
N LEU A 217 -8.13 -30.93 -9.63
CA LEU A 217 -6.88 -30.56 -10.28
C LEU A 217 -6.42 -29.18 -9.79
N GLY A 218 -5.26 -29.14 -9.15
CA GLY A 218 -4.54 -27.92 -8.79
C GLY A 218 -3.28 -27.75 -9.64
N LEU A 219 -3.20 -26.65 -10.39
CA LEU A 219 -2.03 -26.24 -11.18
C LEU A 219 -1.77 -24.73 -10.99
N ASN A 220 -1.90 -24.25 -9.75
CA ASN A 220 -1.70 -22.83 -9.44
C ASN A 220 -0.21 -22.47 -9.55
N GLN A 221 0.12 -21.27 -10.02
CA GLN A 221 1.52 -20.80 -10.11
C GLN A 221 2.45 -21.74 -10.89
N CYS A 222 1.95 -22.39 -11.95
CA CYS A 222 2.70 -23.37 -12.72
C CYS A 222 3.41 -22.81 -13.96
N SER A 223 3.27 -21.50 -14.23
CA SER A 223 3.71 -20.89 -15.49
C SER A 223 3.16 -21.59 -16.73
N LEU A 224 1.90 -22.05 -16.68
CA LEU A 224 1.27 -22.81 -17.75
C LEU A 224 1.29 -22.04 -19.07
N PRO A 225 1.68 -22.70 -20.19
CA PRO A 225 1.53 -22.12 -21.51
C PRO A 225 0.05 -22.00 -21.88
N ASP A 226 -0.26 -20.98 -22.68
CA ASP A 226 -1.62 -20.71 -23.14
C ASP A 226 -2.15 -21.81 -24.07
N ILE A 227 -3.47 -21.97 -24.13
CA ILE A 227 -4.09 -23.04 -24.90
C ILE A 227 -4.17 -22.63 -26.37
N ILE A 228 -3.55 -23.44 -27.24
CA ILE A 228 -3.70 -23.32 -28.69
C ILE A 228 -4.99 -24.02 -29.12
N PRO A 229 -6.03 -23.31 -29.60
CA PRO A 229 -7.29 -23.94 -29.97
C PRO A 229 -7.11 -24.81 -31.22
N SER A 230 -7.36 -26.12 -31.11
CA SER A 230 -7.49 -26.99 -32.30
C SER A 230 -8.92 -27.54 -32.39
N PRO A 231 -9.58 -27.58 -33.57
CA PRO A 231 -10.97 -28.02 -33.68
C PRO A 231 -11.24 -29.44 -33.15
N LEU A 232 -10.20 -30.28 -33.10
CA LEU A 232 -10.23 -31.65 -32.59
C LEU A 232 -9.90 -31.76 -31.08
N SER A 233 -9.35 -30.72 -30.45
CA SER A 233 -9.01 -30.72 -29.01
C SER A 233 -10.21 -30.54 -28.08
N PHE A 234 -11.42 -30.30 -28.59
CA PHE A 234 -12.55 -29.88 -27.78
C PHE A 234 -13.69 -30.90 -27.68
N VAL A 235 -13.51 -32.15 -28.12
CA VAL A 235 -14.55 -33.20 -28.05
C VAL A 235 -14.28 -34.15 -26.88
N ASN A 236 -15.19 -34.13 -25.89
CA ASN A 236 -15.33 -35.02 -24.71
C ASN A 236 -14.06 -35.24 -23.85
N SER A 237 -13.77 -34.29 -22.95
CA SER A 237 -12.87 -34.48 -21.81
C SER A 237 -13.62 -35.00 -20.58
N SER A 238 -12.89 -35.48 -19.57
CA SER A 238 -13.38 -36.15 -18.34
C SER A 238 -14.64 -35.51 -17.74
N LYS A 239 -15.78 -36.22 -17.78
CA LYS A 239 -17.09 -35.80 -17.24
C LYS A 239 -17.15 -35.67 -15.71
N PHE A 240 -16.01 -35.75 -15.01
CA PHE A 240 -15.95 -35.90 -13.56
C PHE A 240 -15.17 -34.80 -12.83
N LEU A 241 -14.58 -33.82 -13.53
CA LEU A 241 -13.91 -32.70 -12.87
C LEU A 241 -14.92 -31.87 -12.06
N VAL A 242 -14.62 -31.70 -10.79
CA VAL A 242 -15.41 -30.99 -9.77
C VAL A 242 -14.67 -29.73 -9.32
N VAL A 243 -13.36 -29.83 -9.10
CA VAL A 243 -12.51 -28.71 -8.66
C VAL A 243 -11.42 -28.49 -9.69
N LEU A 244 -11.26 -27.25 -10.13
CA LEU A 244 -10.23 -26.84 -11.06
C LEU A 244 -9.63 -25.51 -10.62
N HIS A 245 -8.37 -25.54 -10.20
CA HIS A 245 -7.61 -24.35 -9.79
C HIS A 245 -6.41 -24.15 -10.72
N LEU A 246 -6.41 -23.04 -11.46
CA LEU A 246 -5.38 -22.65 -12.43
C LEU A 246 -4.88 -21.23 -12.14
N SER A 247 -4.92 -20.78 -10.90
CA SER A 247 -4.61 -19.40 -10.55
C SER A 247 -3.14 -19.04 -10.76
N ASN A 248 -2.86 -17.76 -10.97
CA ASN A 248 -1.52 -17.20 -11.12
C ASN A 248 -0.71 -17.87 -12.26
N ASN A 249 -1.32 -18.02 -13.43
CA ASN A 249 -0.70 -18.57 -14.64
C ASN A 249 -0.71 -17.53 -15.77
N ASN A 250 -0.29 -17.95 -16.97
CA ASN A 250 -0.22 -17.10 -18.16
C ASN A 250 -1.35 -17.39 -19.17
N LEU A 251 -2.51 -17.86 -18.69
CA LEU A 251 -3.63 -18.27 -19.55
C LEU A 251 -4.38 -17.06 -20.10
N SER A 252 -4.76 -17.11 -21.37
CA SER A 252 -5.65 -16.13 -22.00
C SER A 252 -7.09 -16.62 -22.07
N SER A 253 -8.00 -15.80 -22.59
CA SER A 253 -9.42 -16.17 -22.83
C SER A 253 -9.61 -17.38 -23.75
N SER A 254 -8.54 -17.92 -24.35
CA SER A 254 -8.51 -19.18 -25.09
C SER A 254 -8.93 -20.41 -24.26
N ILE A 255 -8.90 -20.30 -22.92
CA ILE A 255 -9.29 -21.35 -21.97
C ILE A 255 -10.79 -21.64 -21.98
N TYR A 256 -11.62 -20.65 -22.30
CA TYR A 256 -13.08 -20.74 -22.17
C TYR A 256 -13.70 -21.90 -22.99
N PRO A 257 -13.39 -22.08 -24.30
CA PRO A 257 -13.90 -23.21 -25.06
C PRO A 257 -13.51 -24.58 -24.48
N TRP A 258 -12.33 -24.69 -23.87
CA TRP A 258 -11.93 -25.93 -23.19
C TRP A 258 -12.77 -26.18 -21.95
N LEU A 259 -13.01 -25.15 -21.13
CA LEU A 259 -13.83 -25.23 -19.92
C LEU A 259 -15.28 -25.64 -20.21
N TYR A 260 -15.91 -25.03 -21.21
CA TYR A 260 -17.31 -25.33 -21.56
C TYR A 260 -17.50 -26.77 -22.06
N ASN A 261 -16.46 -27.34 -22.66
CA ASN A 261 -16.50 -28.71 -23.18
C ASN A 261 -15.90 -29.74 -22.20
N SER A 262 -15.29 -29.30 -21.09
CA SER A 262 -14.57 -30.19 -20.19
C SER A 262 -15.44 -30.77 -19.08
N SER A 263 -16.37 -30.01 -18.48
CA SER A 263 -17.20 -30.55 -17.39
C SER A 263 -18.43 -29.70 -17.05
N ASN A 264 -19.60 -30.35 -17.03
CA ASN A 264 -20.84 -29.79 -16.44
C ASN A 264 -20.92 -30.02 -14.92
N SER A 265 -19.96 -30.76 -14.34
CA SER A 265 -19.91 -31.09 -12.91
C SER A 265 -18.98 -30.21 -12.10
N LEU A 266 -18.36 -29.19 -12.71
CA LEU A 266 -17.52 -28.23 -11.98
C LEU A 266 -18.34 -27.51 -10.91
N VAL A 267 -17.83 -27.56 -9.69
CA VAL A 267 -18.36 -26.91 -8.49
C VAL A 267 -17.47 -25.75 -8.08
N ASP A 268 -16.16 -25.89 -8.22
CA ASP A 268 -15.19 -24.87 -7.83
C ASP A 268 -14.21 -24.59 -8.97
N LEU A 269 -14.18 -23.33 -9.41
CA LEU A 269 -13.35 -22.86 -10.51
C LEU A 269 -12.58 -21.60 -10.09
N ASP A 270 -11.25 -21.72 -10.05
CA ASP A 270 -10.35 -20.60 -9.81
C ASP A 270 -9.44 -20.37 -11.03
N LEU A 271 -9.62 -19.22 -11.67
CA LEU A 271 -8.79 -18.71 -12.76
C LEU A 271 -8.13 -17.37 -12.41
N SER A 272 -8.00 -17.06 -11.12
CA SER A 272 -7.46 -15.78 -10.67
C SER A 272 -6.01 -15.55 -11.12
N GLY A 273 -5.55 -14.31 -11.23
CA GLY A 273 -4.16 -13.99 -11.55
C GLY A 273 -3.71 -14.45 -12.95
N ASN A 274 -4.58 -14.42 -13.95
CA ASN A 274 -4.27 -14.80 -15.34
C ASN A 274 -4.33 -13.59 -16.28
N GLN A 275 -4.31 -13.84 -17.60
CA GLN A 275 -4.42 -12.80 -18.64
C GLN A 275 -5.77 -12.82 -19.36
N LEU A 276 -6.85 -13.17 -18.64
CA LEU A 276 -8.20 -13.23 -19.21
C LEU A 276 -8.69 -11.82 -19.57
N LYS A 277 -9.15 -11.63 -20.81
CA LYS A 277 -9.65 -10.36 -21.38
C LYS A 277 -11.07 -10.48 -21.89
N GLY A 278 -11.71 -9.33 -22.08
CA GLY A 278 -13.07 -9.22 -22.61
C GLY A 278 -14.13 -9.41 -21.52
N SER A 279 -15.38 -9.57 -21.95
CA SER A 279 -16.51 -9.77 -21.05
C SER A 279 -16.57 -11.19 -20.48
N ILE A 280 -17.11 -11.32 -19.26
CA ILE A 280 -17.43 -12.62 -18.65
C ILE A 280 -18.43 -13.37 -19.56
N PRO A 281 -18.10 -14.58 -20.06
CA PRO A 281 -18.98 -15.24 -21.04
C PRO A 281 -20.26 -15.82 -20.44
N GLU A 282 -21.35 -15.76 -21.20
CA GLU A 282 -22.65 -16.30 -20.77
C GLU A 282 -22.64 -17.83 -20.55
N ALA A 283 -21.72 -18.53 -21.21
CA ALA A 283 -21.61 -19.99 -21.23
C ALA A 283 -21.28 -20.61 -19.86
N PHE A 284 -20.84 -19.81 -18.86
CA PHE A 284 -20.74 -20.29 -17.47
C PHE A 284 -22.06 -20.82 -16.91
N ARG A 285 -23.20 -20.33 -17.42
CA ARG A 285 -24.53 -20.87 -17.09
C ARG A 285 -24.67 -22.37 -17.37
N ASN A 286 -23.91 -22.91 -18.33
CA ASN A 286 -23.97 -24.33 -18.66
C ASN A 286 -23.36 -25.22 -17.57
N MET A 287 -22.54 -24.65 -16.67
CA MET A 287 -21.97 -25.33 -15.51
C MET A 287 -22.96 -25.30 -14.34
N SER A 288 -24.01 -26.10 -14.42
CA SER A 288 -25.14 -26.06 -13.45
C SER A 288 -24.79 -26.44 -12.02
N ALA A 289 -23.61 -27.02 -11.78
CA ALA A 289 -23.11 -27.38 -10.45
C ALA A 289 -22.18 -26.31 -9.85
N LEU A 290 -21.85 -25.26 -10.60
CA LEU A 290 -20.83 -24.29 -10.21
C LEU A 290 -21.29 -23.47 -9.01
N THR A 291 -20.51 -23.55 -7.94
CA THR A 291 -20.75 -22.92 -6.65
C THR A 291 -19.80 -21.74 -6.43
N ASN A 292 -18.53 -21.92 -6.78
CA ASN A 292 -17.50 -20.91 -6.64
C ASN A 292 -16.93 -20.55 -8.00
N LEU A 293 -16.99 -19.27 -8.35
CA LEU A 293 -16.37 -18.71 -9.55
C LEU A 293 -15.43 -17.58 -9.15
N VAL A 294 -14.12 -17.85 -9.23
CA VAL A 294 -13.06 -16.90 -8.88
C VAL A 294 -12.31 -16.49 -10.14
N LEU A 295 -12.44 -15.22 -10.53
CA LEU A 295 -11.82 -14.62 -11.72
C LEU A 295 -10.99 -13.38 -11.37
N SER A 296 -10.61 -13.22 -10.10
CA SER A 296 -9.90 -12.03 -9.62
C SER A 296 -8.51 -11.87 -10.25
N GLY A 297 -7.97 -10.66 -10.31
CA GLY A 297 -6.61 -10.45 -10.82
C GLY A 297 -6.45 -10.72 -12.31
N ASN A 298 -7.44 -10.33 -13.13
CA ASN A 298 -7.45 -10.51 -14.58
C ASN A 298 -7.64 -9.15 -15.29
N GLN A 299 -7.88 -9.17 -16.60
CA GLN A 299 -8.12 -7.98 -17.44
C GLN A 299 -9.55 -7.99 -18.00
N LEU A 300 -10.51 -8.51 -17.23
CA LEU A 300 -11.92 -8.57 -17.65
C LEU A 300 -12.55 -7.18 -17.68
N GLU A 301 -13.40 -6.96 -18.66
CA GLU A 301 -14.09 -5.68 -18.91
C GLU A 301 -15.60 -5.90 -19.15
N GLY A 302 -16.36 -4.82 -19.33
CA GLY A 302 -17.82 -4.89 -19.43
C GLY A 302 -18.47 -5.23 -18.09
N GLY A 303 -19.61 -5.92 -18.11
CA GLY A 303 -20.40 -6.26 -16.94
C GLY A 303 -20.58 -7.75 -16.71
N ILE A 304 -21.40 -8.07 -15.70
CA ILE A 304 -21.80 -9.44 -15.40
C ILE A 304 -22.95 -9.85 -16.33
N PRO A 305 -22.85 -10.98 -17.07
CA PRO A 305 -23.95 -11.46 -17.90
C PRO A 305 -25.14 -11.89 -17.05
N ARG A 306 -26.36 -11.56 -17.52
CA ARG A 306 -27.62 -11.93 -16.86
C ARG A 306 -27.78 -13.45 -16.63
N SER A 307 -27.10 -14.26 -17.45
CA SER A 307 -27.12 -15.72 -17.34
C SER A 307 -26.57 -16.23 -16.01
N LEU A 308 -25.66 -15.50 -15.35
CA LEU A 308 -25.14 -15.83 -14.02
C LEU A 308 -26.20 -15.62 -12.93
N GLY A 309 -27.04 -14.59 -13.05
CA GLY A 309 -28.15 -14.35 -12.12
C GLY A 309 -29.22 -15.45 -12.10
N GLU A 310 -29.26 -16.28 -13.14
CA GLU A 310 -30.19 -17.40 -13.29
C GLU A 310 -29.66 -18.72 -12.68
N MET A 311 -28.42 -18.74 -12.15
CA MET A 311 -27.80 -19.93 -11.57
C MET A 311 -28.25 -20.14 -10.13
N CYS A 312 -28.80 -21.33 -9.83
CA CYS A 312 -29.23 -21.69 -8.47
C CYS A 312 -28.07 -22.15 -7.57
N SER A 313 -26.95 -22.55 -8.16
CA SER A 313 -25.82 -23.16 -7.45
C SER A 313 -24.76 -22.16 -7.04
N LEU A 314 -24.74 -20.94 -7.58
CA LEU A 314 -23.66 -19.99 -7.36
C LEU A 314 -23.77 -19.36 -5.97
N HIS A 315 -22.74 -19.56 -5.15
CA HIS A 315 -22.63 -19.02 -3.79
C HIS A 315 -21.48 -18.00 -3.67
N VAL A 316 -20.37 -18.20 -4.40
CA VAL A 316 -19.21 -17.29 -4.38
C VAL A 316 -18.95 -16.75 -5.79
N LEU A 317 -18.91 -15.43 -5.91
CA LEU A 317 -18.46 -14.73 -7.10
C LEU A 317 -17.39 -13.71 -6.73
N ASP A 318 -16.17 -13.94 -7.22
CA ASP A 318 -15.02 -13.05 -6.99
C ASP A 318 -14.48 -12.50 -8.31
N LEU A 319 -14.63 -11.19 -8.49
CA LEU A 319 -14.19 -10.42 -9.65
C LEU A 319 -13.20 -9.31 -9.26
N CYS A 320 -12.58 -9.39 -8.08
CA CYS A 320 -11.66 -8.37 -7.62
C CYS A 320 -10.49 -8.12 -8.60
N HIS A 321 -9.93 -6.92 -8.62
CA HIS A 321 -8.74 -6.60 -9.42
C HIS A 321 -8.93 -6.91 -10.93
N ASN A 322 -9.95 -6.30 -11.54
CA ASN A 322 -10.26 -6.36 -12.96
C ASN A 322 -10.50 -4.94 -13.53
N ASN A 323 -10.92 -4.83 -14.79
CA ASN A 323 -11.17 -3.57 -15.48
C ASN A 323 -12.68 -3.29 -15.69
N ILE A 324 -13.53 -3.78 -14.78
CA ILE A 324 -15.00 -3.63 -14.86
C ILE A 324 -15.38 -2.19 -14.53
N SER A 325 -16.07 -1.50 -15.45
CA SER A 325 -16.38 -0.06 -15.35
C SER A 325 -17.88 0.28 -15.38
N GLU A 326 -18.75 -0.73 -15.22
CA GLU A 326 -20.21 -0.52 -15.24
C GLU A 326 -20.74 0.17 -13.97
N GLU A 327 -22.01 0.59 -14.03
CA GLU A 327 -22.73 1.07 -12.85
C GLU A 327 -23.08 -0.12 -11.95
N LEU A 328 -22.80 -0.02 -10.64
CA LEU A 328 -23.04 -1.10 -9.69
C LEU A 328 -24.51 -1.55 -9.68
N SER A 329 -25.47 -0.63 -9.79
CA SER A 329 -26.89 -0.93 -9.83
C SER A 329 -27.25 -1.84 -11.02
N GLY A 330 -26.74 -1.53 -12.22
CA GLY A 330 -26.93 -2.34 -13.43
C GLY A 330 -26.26 -3.71 -13.33
N LEU A 331 -25.06 -3.77 -12.75
CA LEU A 331 -24.35 -5.02 -12.50
C LEU A 331 -25.12 -5.93 -11.54
N LEU A 332 -25.65 -5.38 -10.44
CA LEU A 332 -26.49 -6.13 -9.49
C LEU A 332 -27.80 -6.60 -10.13
N GLN A 333 -28.40 -5.80 -11.02
CA GLN A 333 -29.60 -6.20 -11.77
C GLN A 333 -29.39 -7.47 -12.61
N ASN A 334 -28.20 -7.66 -13.17
CA ASN A 334 -27.87 -8.88 -13.92
C ASN A 334 -27.71 -10.11 -13.01
N LEU A 335 -27.48 -9.90 -11.72
CA LEU A 335 -27.48 -10.93 -10.69
C LEU A 335 -28.85 -11.11 -10.02
N TYR A 336 -29.92 -10.50 -10.54
CA TYR A 336 -31.27 -10.76 -10.06
C TYR A 336 -31.82 -12.08 -10.60
N GLY A 337 -32.63 -12.74 -9.78
CA GLY A 337 -33.21 -14.04 -10.10
C GLY A 337 -32.96 -15.10 -9.03
N ARG A 338 -32.11 -16.08 -9.31
CA ARG A 338 -31.86 -17.22 -8.41
C ARG A 338 -30.77 -16.92 -7.39
N THR A 339 -29.76 -16.16 -7.81
CA THR A 339 -28.62 -15.75 -6.99
C THR A 339 -28.99 -14.84 -5.83
N GLU A 340 -30.14 -14.14 -5.88
CA GLU A 340 -30.68 -13.39 -4.72
C GLU A 340 -30.80 -14.26 -3.46
N SER A 341 -31.08 -15.55 -3.63
CA SER A 341 -31.26 -16.49 -2.52
C SER A 341 -30.07 -17.43 -2.27
N SER A 342 -29.09 -17.50 -3.19
CA SER A 342 -27.96 -18.42 -3.07
C SER A 342 -26.61 -17.73 -2.85
N LEU A 343 -26.43 -16.49 -3.30
CA LEU A 343 -25.14 -15.81 -3.25
C LEU A 343 -24.77 -15.46 -1.80
N GLU A 344 -23.64 -15.99 -1.33
CA GLU A 344 -23.09 -15.78 0.00
C GLU A 344 -21.91 -14.81 -0.01
N VAL A 345 -21.08 -14.84 -1.06
CA VAL A 345 -19.88 -13.99 -1.15
C VAL A 345 -19.89 -13.29 -2.50
N LEU A 346 -19.86 -11.96 -2.45
CA LEU A 346 -19.71 -11.10 -3.62
C LEU A 346 -18.53 -10.17 -3.43
N ARG A 347 -17.47 -10.38 -4.23
CA ARG A 347 -16.28 -9.53 -4.23
C ARG A 347 -16.11 -8.85 -5.59
N LEU A 348 -16.11 -7.52 -5.56
CA LEU A 348 -16.02 -6.62 -6.71
C LEU A 348 -14.91 -5.57 -6.51
N CYS A 349 -14.03 -5.78 -5.55
CA CYS A 349 -13.02 -4.82 -5.13
C CYS A 349 -11.99 -4.49 -6.23
N GLN A 350 -11.33 -3.34 -6.13
CA GLN A 350 -10.27 -2.94 -7.07
C GLN A 350 -10.70 -3.02 -8.54
N ASN A 351 -11.85 -2.43 -8.86
CA ASN A 351 -12.38 -2.27 -10.21
C ASN A 351 -12.58 -0.76 -10.52
N GLN A 352 -13.32 -0.44 -11.58
CA GLN A 352 -13.66 0.94 -11.95
C GLN A 352 -15.16 1.21 -11.85
N LEU A 353 -15.87 0.49 -10.97
CA LEU A 353 -17.32 0.58 -10.83
C LEU A 353 -17.75 1.99 -10.41
N THR A 354 -18.89 2.44 -10.95
CA THR A 354 -19.49 3.74 -10.66
C THR A 354 -20.93 3.58 -10.16
N GLY A 355 -21.61 4.69 -9.86
CA GLY A 355 -22.99 4.69 -9.36
C GLY A 355 -23.09 4.49 -7.86
N SER A 356 -24.27 4.11 -7.37
CA SER A 356 -24.59 3.98 -5.95
C SER A 356 -24.97 2.56 -5.55
N LEU A 357 -24.74 2.23 -4.28
CA LEU A 357 -25.21 0.99 -3.68
C LEU A 357 -26.74 1.06 -3.48
N SER A 358 -27.49 0.30 -4.26
CA SER A 358 -28.96 0.22 -4.20
C SER A 358 -29.43 -1.23 -4.31
N ASP A 359 -30.60 -1.54 -3.74
CA ASP A 359 -31.28 -2.85 -3.82
C ASP A 359 -30.46 -4.08 -3.35
N ILE A 360 -29.40 -3.88 -2.56
CA ILE A 360 -28.53 -4.97 -2.06
C ILE A 360 -29.26 -5.91 -1.09
N ALA A 361 -30.30 -5.42 -0.41
CA ALA A 361 -31.09 -6.19 0.55
C ALA A 361 -31.80 -7.42 -0.06
N ARG A 362 -31.85 -7.51 -1.39
CA ARG A 362 -32.41 -8.67 -2.10
C ARG A 362 -31.54 -9.93 -1.95
N PHE A 363 -30.24 -9.78 -1.69
CA PHE A 363 -29.31 -10.89 -1.53
C PHE A 363 -29.32 -11.43 -0.09
N SER A 364 -30.40 -12.10 0.32
CA SER A 364 -30.64 -12.46 1.72
C SER A 364 -29.63 -13.44 2.34
N SER A 365 -28.89 -14.16 1.50
CA SER A 365 -27.89 -15.16 1.92
C SER A 365 -26.48 -14.57 2.04
N LEU A 366 -26.30 -13.29 1.71
CA LEU A 366 -24.99 -12.66 1.66
C LEU A 366 -24.32 -12.62 3.04
N ARG A 367 -23.12 -13.18 3.11
CA ARG A 367 -22.21 -13.23 4.25
C ARG A 367 -21.03 -12.29 4.08
N GLU A 368 -20.58 -12.08 2.85
CA GLU A 368 -19.48 -11.17 2.55
C GLU A 368 -19.79 -10.29 1.34
N LEU A 369 -19.62 -8.99 1.54
CA LEU A 369 -19.71 -7.98 0.49
C LEU A 369 -18.45 -7.13 0.50
N ASP A 370 -17.64 -7.26 -0.55
CA ASP A 370 -16.48 -6.41 -0.79
C ASP A 370 -16.66 -5.63 -2.10
N ILE A 371 -16.85 -4.32 -1.98
CA ILE A 371 -16.99 -3.36 -3.08
C ILE A 371 -15.91 -2.27 -2.99
N SER A 372 -14.84 -2.54 -2.26
CA SER A 372 -13.77 -1.57 -1.96
C SER A 372 -12.97 -1.17 -3.18
N TYR A 373 -12.21 -0.07 -3.10
CA TYR A 373 -11.33 0.40 -4.18
C TYR A 373 -12.05 0.52 -5.54
N ASN A 374 -13.14 1.29 -5.57
CA ASN A 374 -13.90 1.58 -6.77
C ASN A 374 -14.17 3.11 -6.86
N ARG A 375 -15.05 3.54 -7.77
CA ARG A 375 -15.49 4.94 -7.91
C ARG A 375 -16.97 5.10 -7.52
N LEU A 376 -17.43 4.30 -6.57
CA LEU A 376 -18.82 4.32 -6.11
C LEU A 376 -19.10 5.61 -5.34
N SER A 377 -20.33 6.10 -5.44
CA SER A 377 -20.76 7.37 -4.85
C SER A 377 -22.19 7.28 -4.30
N GLY A 378 -22.69 8.36 -3.72
CA GLY A 378 -24.01 8.37 -3.07
C GLY A 378 -23.94 7.88 -1.62
N CYS A 379 -25.08 7.47 -1.08
CA CYS A 379 -25.21 7.03 0.31
C CYS A 379 -25.19 5.50 0.41
N ILE A 380 -24.73 4.98 1.56
CA ILE A 380 -25.00 3.59 1.93
C ILE A 380 -26.49 3.50 2.30
N PRO A 381 -27.29 2.61 1.69
CA PRO A 381 -28.71 2.52 1.97
C PRO A 381 -28.97 1.80 3.30
N GLU A 382 -29.94 2.27 4.08
CA GLU A 382 -30.37 1.61 5.34
C GLU A 382 -30.76 0.14 5.16
N SER A 383 -31.21 -0.22 3.95
CA SER A 383 -31.55 -1.59 3.58
C SER A 383 -30.40 -2.60 3.74
N ILE A 384 -29.14 -2.15 3.81
CA ILE A 384 -27.99 -3.01 4.16
C ILE A 384 -28.22 -3.72 5.50
N GLY A 385 -28.91 -3.05 6.44
CA GLY A 385 -29.26 -3.58 7.75
C GLY A 385 -30.19 -4.78 7.72
N PHE A 386 -30.79 -5.12 6.56
CA PHE A 386 -31.62 -6.31 6.40
C PHE A 386 -30.84 -7.60 6.10
N LEU A 387 -29.53 -7.52 5.81
CA LEU A 387 -28.68 -8.65 5.50
C LEU A 387 -28.21 -9.38 6.77
N SER A 388 -29.11 -10.11 7.44
CA SER A 388 -28.84 -10.72 8.75
C SER A 388 -27.73 -11.79 8.77
N ASN A 389 -27.30 -12.27 7.61
CA ASN A 389 -26.19 -13.21 7.47
C ASN A 389 -24.83 -12.53 7.28
N LEU A 390 -24.78 -11.20 7.10
CA LEU A 390 -23.57 -10.47 6.77
C LEU A 390 -22.54 -10.54 7.92
N GLU A 391 -21.38 -11.08 7.63
CA GLU A 391 -20.22 -11.25 8.51
C GLU A 391 -19.12 -10.24 8.16
N HIS A 392 -18.97 -9.90 6.88
CA HIS A 392 -17.93 -9.02 6.37
C HIS A 392 -18.51 -7.98 5.42
N PHE A 393 -18.24 -6.70 5.71
CA PHE A 393 -18.63 -5.60 4.84
C PHE A 393 -17.46 -4.64 4.63
N ASP A 394 -16.98 -4.58 3.39
CA ASP A 394 -15.94 -3.65 2.95
C ASP A 394 -16.46 -2.77 1.81
N ALA A 395 -16.57 -1.48 2.09
CA ALA A 395 -16.91 -0.44 1.11
C ALA A 395 -15.84 0.67 1.07
N SER A 396 -14.63 0.36 1.53
CA SER A 396 -13.54 1.31 1.66
C SER A 396 -13.03 1.84 0.32
N PHE A 397 -12.28 2.95 0.34
CA PHE A 397 -11.66 3.54 -0.85
C PHE A 397 -12.65 3.79 -2.00
N ASN A 398 -13.73 4.50 -1.68
CA ASN A 398 -14.76 4.93 -2.62
C ASN A 398 -15.06 6.42 -2.40
N SER A 399 -16.15 6.92 -2.98
CA SER A 399 -16.66 8.29 -2.80
C SER A 399 -18.04 8.30 -2.13
N PHE A 400 -18.31 7.35 -1.23
CA PHE A 400 -19.56 7.34 -0.47
C PHE A 400 -19.62 8.54 0.49
N GLN A 401 -20.82 9.09 0.62
CA GLN A 401 -21.13 10.25 1.44
C GLN A 401 -22.45 10.03 2.20
N GLY A 402 -22.80 10.97 3.08
CA GLY A 402 -24.04 10.91 3.84
C GLY A 402 -23.85 10.36 5.25
N VAL A 403 -24.97 10.07 5.92
CA VAL A 403 -25.00 9.72 7.34
C VAL A 403 -25.25 8.24 7.52
N VAL A 404 -24.34 7.56 8.24
CA VAL A 404 -24.52 6.19 8.70
C VAL A 404 -25.00 6.23 10.15
N SER A 405 -26.12 5.56 10.41
CA SER A 405 -26.83 5.52 11.69
C SER A 405 -26.99 4.08 12.19
N GLY A 406 -27.53 3.91 13.40
CA GLY A 406 -27.79 2.57 13.96
C GLY A 406 -28.78 1.74 13.13
N GLU A 407 -29.65 2.38 12.33
CA GLU A 407 -30.60 1.69 11.45
C GLU A 407 -29.89 0.86 10.35
N HIS A 408 -28.72 1.32 9.90
CA HIS A 408 -27.92 0.61 8.89
C HIS A 408 -27.38 -0.73 9.41
N PHE A 409 -27.36 -0.93 10.73
CA PHE A 409 -26.79 -2.12 11.35
C PHE A 409 -27.81 -2.90 12.20
N SER A 410 -29.10 -2.57 12.12
CA SER A 410 -30.12 -3.04 13.09
C SER A 410 -30.25 -4.56 13.19
N ASN A 411 -30.04 -5.31 12.10
CA ASN A 411 -30.19 -6.78 12.06
C ASN A 411 -28.88 -7.53 11.78
N LEU A 412 -27.74 -6.84 11.77
CA LEU A 412 -26.44 -7.40 11.37
C LEU A 412 -25.75 -8.14 12.53
N SER A 413 -26.46 -9.07 13.18
CA SER A 413 -26.00 -9.76 14.40
C SER A 413 -24.74 -10.61 14.23
N LYS A 414 -24.42 -11.02 12.99
CA LYS A 414 -23.23 -11.82 12.66
C LYS A 414 -22.03 -10.98 12.20
N LEU A 415 -22.15 -9.66 12.12
CA LEU A 415 -21.10 -8.80 11.57
C LEU A 415 -19.84 -8.85 12.44
N GLN A 416 -18.71 -9.15 11.80
CA GLN A 416 -17.40 -9.29 12.43
C GLN A 416 -16.38 -8.29 11.85
N ASN A 417 -16.46 -7.98 10.55
CA ASN A 417 -15.51 -7.07 9.91
C ASN A 417 -16.27 -5.93 9.24
N LEU A 418 -15.89 -4.71 9.58
CA LEU A 418 -16.44 -3.49 9.00
C LEU A 418 -15.31 -2.58 8.54
N ASP A 419 -15.23 -2.34 7.23
CA ASP A 419 -14.34 -1.35 6.64
C ASP A 419 -15.14 -0.36 5.78
N LEU A 420 -15.20 0.89 6.25
CA LEU A 420 -15.80 2.00 5.53
C LEU A 420 -14.77 3.10 5.24
N SER A 421 -13.49 2.81 5.47
CA SER A 421 -12.41 3.80 5.44
C SER A 421 -12.25 4.49 4.09
N SER A 422 -11.62 5.66 4.09
CA SER A 422 -11.37 6.43 2.86
C SER A 422 -12.65 6.77 2.08
N ASN A 423 -13.71 7.16 2.80
CA ASN A 423 -14.95 7.72 2.28
C ASN A 423 -15.29 9.04 3.00
N SER A 424 -16.29 9.79 2.51
CA SER A 424 -16.77 11.03 3.14
C SER A 424 -18.02 10.81 4.01
N LEU A 425 -18.03 9.72 4.77
CA LEU A 425 -19.18 9.31 5.59
C LEU A 425 -19.19 9.99 6.96
N VAL A 426 -20.39 10.29 7.46
CA VAL A 426 -20.61 10.78 8.83
C VAL A 426 -21.27 9.68 9.64
N LEU A 427 -20.60 9.16 10.66
CA LEU A 427 -21.14 8.12 11.53
C LEU A 427 -21.79 8.78 12.75
N ARG A 428 -23.12 8.72 12.83
CA ARG A 428 -23.89 9.34 13.91
C ARG A 428 -24.85 8.34 14.53
N PHE A 429 -24.51 7.90 15.74
CA PHE A 429 -25.31 6.97 16.53
C PHE A 429 -26.00 7.68 17.69
N LYS A 430 -27.16 7.16 18.11
CA LYS A 430 -27.80 7.61 19.35
C LYS A 430 -26.92 7.26 20.55
N SER A 431 -26.98 8.04 21.62
CA SER A 431 -26.08 7.88 22.77
C SER A 431 -26.29 6.59 23.57
N ASP A 432 -27.49 6.01 23.46
CA ASP A 432 -27.96 4.77 24.08
C ASP A 432 -27.96 3.59 23.10
N TRP A 433 -27.37 3.76 21.91
CA TRP A 433 -27.29 2.69 20.93
C TRP A 433 -26.15 1.73 21.26
N ASP A 434 -26.54 0.48 21.53
CA ASP A 434 -25.63 -0.63 21.69
C ASP A 434 -25.78 -1.59 20.48
N PRO A 435 -24.72 -1.77 19.66
CA PRO A 435 -24.76 -2.73 18.55
C PRO A 435 -24.95 -4.17 19.06
N THR A 436 -25.73 -4.96 18.33
CA THR A 436 -26.04 -6.36 18.68
C THR A 436 -24.94 -7.37 18.30
N PHE A 437 -23.93 -6.91 17.58
CA PHE A 437 -22.83 -7.73 17.03
C PHE A 437 -21.49 -7.43 17.74
N GLN A 438 -20.49 -8.25 17.43
CA GLN A 438 -19.13 -8.13 17.97
C GLN A 438 -18.13 -8.10 16.81
N LEU A 439 -17.50 -6.96 16.62
CA LEU A 439 -16.51 -6.76 15.57
C LEU A 439 -15.13 -7.24 16.02
N ASN A 440 -14.45 -7.92 15.11
CA ASN A 440 -13.04 -8.27 15.16
C ASN A 440 -12.18 -7.18 14.52
N THR A 441 -12.64 -6.63 13.40
CA THR A 441 -11.93 -5.58 12.64
C THR A 441 -12.84 -4.39 12.43
N ILE A 442 -12.34 -3.21 12.81
CA ILE A 442 -13.01 -1.92 12.65
C ILE A 442 -12.06 -0.98 11.91
N ARG A 443 -12.41 -0.60 10.68
CA ARG A 443 -11.67 0.37 9.88
C ARG A 443 -12.59 1.48 9.41
N LEU A 444 -12.43 2.64 10.02
CA LEU A 444 -13.25 3.81 9.79
C LEU A 444 -12.38 5.06 9.56
N SER A 445 -11.13 4.86 9.12
CA SER A 445 -10.21 5.95 8.83
C SER A 445 -10.83 6.93 7.83
N SER A 446 -10.66 8.23 8.07
CA SER A 446 -11.21 9.34 7.26
C SER A 446 -12.73 9.51 7.30
N CYS A 447 -13.47 8.67 8.00
CA CYS A 447 -14.89 8.89 8.28
C CYS A 447 -15.07 9.87 9.45
N ASN A 448 -16.07 10.74 9.41
CA ASN A 448 -16.34 11.68 10.48
C ASN A 448 -17.12 11.01 11.63
N LEU A 449 -16.42 10.69 12.73
CA LEU A 449 -17.00 10.11 13.95
C LEU A 449 -17.16 11.14 15.08
N GLY A 450 -16.39 12.23 15.01
CA GLY A 450 -16.31 13.23 16.08
C GLY A 450 -17.45 14.24 16.14
N PRO A 451 -17.41 15.19 17.09
CA PRO A 451 -16.25 15.48 17.95
C PRO A 451 -16.08 14.55 19.16
N CYS A 452 -17.13 13.87 19.61
CA CYS A 452 -17.10 13.01 20.81
C CYS A 452 -16.43 11.65 20.55
N PHE A 453 -15.87 11.04 21.60
CA PHE A 453 -15.35 9.67 21.48
C PHE A 453 -16.51 8.66 21.26
N PRO A 454 -16.39 7.70 20.32
CA PRO A 454 -17.50 6.79 19.99
C PRO A 454 -17.87 5.87 21.15
N LYS A 455 -19.04 6.08 21.75
CA LYS A 455 -19.49 5.33 22.94
C LYS A 455 -19.86 3.88 22.66
N TRP A 456 -20.34 3.58 21.46
CA TRP A 456 -20.75 2.23 21.06
C TRP A 456 -19.58 1.23 21.06
N LEU A 457 -18.33 1.70 20.94
CA LEU A 457 -17.14 0.85 21.07
C LEU A 457 -17.07 0.15 22.45
N ARG A 458 -17.73 0.70 23.48
CA ARG A 458 -17.75 0.12 24.83
C ARG A 458 -18.33 -1.29 24.90
N THR A 459 -19.23 -1.64 23.97
CA THR A 459 -19.86 -2.97 23.95
C THR A 459 -19.08 -3.99 23.12
N GLN A 460 -18.08 -3.55 22.36
CA GLN A 460 -17.25 -4.42 21.52
C GLN A 460 -16.13 -5.03 22.37
N ARG A 461 -16.05 -6.35 22.49
CA ARG A 461 -15.09 -7.05 23.36
C ARG A 461 -14.03 -7.84 22.59
N ASN A 462 -14.28 -8.14 21.32
CA ASN A 462 -13.42 -9.00 20.48
C ASN A 462 -12.61 -8.21 19.45
N VAL A 463 -12.41 -6.90 19.66
CA VAL A 463 -11.73 -6.05 18.67
C VAL A 463 -10.24 -6.38 18.64
N HIS A 464 -9.76 -6.88 17.50
CA HIS A 464 -8.35 -7.16 17.24
C HIS A 464 -7.68 -6.04 16.46
N PHE A 465 -8.39 -5.40 15.54
CA PHE A 465 -7.86 -4.31 14.71
C PHE A 465 -8.81 -3.12 14.78
N LEU A 466 -8.31 -1.98 15.26
CA LEU A 466 -9.09 -0.75 15.35
C LEU A 466 -8.36 0.41 14.69
N ASP A 467 -8.95 0.94 13.62
CA ASP A 467 -8.52 2.18 12.97
C ASP A 467 -9.69 3.17 12.92
N ILE A 468 -9.58 4.23 13.72
CA ILE A 468 -10.46 5.41 13.70
C ILE A 468 -9.61 6.69 13.52
N SER A 469 -8.56 6.60 12.71
CA SER A 469 -7.71 7.73 12.34
C SER A 469 -8.43 8.72 11.43
N CYS A 470 -7.95 9.97 11.35
CA CYS A 470 -8.55 11.01 10.50
C CYS A 470 -10.06 11.20 10.73
N ALA A 471 -10.56 10.97 11.95
CA ALA A 471 -11.99 10.84 12.24
C ALA A 471 -12.65 12.07 12.88
N ASN A 472 -11.90 13.18 12.93
CA ASN A 472 -12.32 14.46 13.50
C ASN A 472 -12.74 14.38 14.99
N ILE A 473 -12.19 13.44 15.74
CA ILE A 473 -12.47 13.27 17.18
C ILE A 473 -11.61 14.25 17.98
N SER A 474 -12.22 15.03 18.88
CA SER A 474 -11.53 16.01 19.72
C SER A 474 -11.67 15.76 21.23
N ASP A 475 -12.37 14.70 21.60
CA ASP A 475 -12.62 14.30 23.00
C ASP A 475 -11.41 13.60 23.64
N LYS A 476 -11.49 13.34 24.95
CA LYS A 476 -10.52 12.50 25.66
C LYS A 476 -10.84 11.03 25.45
N ILE A 477 -9.82 10.17 25.48
CA ILE A 477 -10.02 8.71 25.50
C ILE A 477 -10.60 8.31 26.86
N PRO A 478 -11.80 7.67 26.91
CA PRO A 478 -12.37 7.23 28.17
C PRO A 478 -11.59 6.06 28.80
N ASN A 479 -11.51 6.00 30.13
CA ASN A 479 -10.75 4.95 30.83
C ASN A 479 -11.20 3.52 30.51
N TRP A 480 -12.49 3.30 30.23
CA TRP A 480 -13.01 1.98 29.89
C TRP A 480 -12.45 1.43 28.57
N PHE A 481 -11.95 2.30 27.69
CA PHE A 481 -11.44 1.92 26.37
C PHE A 481 -10.21 1.02 26.48
N TRP A 482 -9.34 1.27 27.45
CA TRP A 482 -8.11 0.51 27.66
C TRP A 482 -8.34 -0.94 28.10
N ASN A 483 -9.58 -1.30 28.47
CA ASN A 483 -9.96 -2.70 28.70
C ASN A 483 -9.91 -3.55 27.42
N LEU A 484 -9.82 -2.93 26.22
CA LEU A 484 -9.67 -3.61 24.94
C LEU A 484 -8.22 -4.03 24.64
N LEU A 485 -7.23 -3.51 25.37
CA LEU A 485 -5.81 -3.77 25.09
C LEU A 485 -5.43 -5.27 25.03
N PRO A 486 -5.96 -6.17 25.87
CA PRO A 486 -5.58 -7.58 25.81
C PRO A 486 -5.96 -8.30 24.52
N THR A 487 -6.95 -7.80 23.77
CA THR A 487 -7.43 -8.38 22.51
C THR A 487 -6.89 -7.65 21.28
N LEU A 488 -6.40 -6.42 21.43
CA LEU A 488 -5.90 -5.60 20.32
C LEU A 488 -4.54 -6.10 19.79
N SER A 489 -4.49 -6.30 18.46
CA SER A 489 -3.27 -6.50 17.67
C SER A 489 -2.77 -5.19 17.03
N PHE A 490 -3.67 -4.23 16.80
CA PHE A 490 -3.32 -2.93 16.25
C PHE A 490 -4.35 -1.86 16.64
N LEU A 491 -3.84 -0.70 17.03
CA LEU A 491 -4.64 0.47 17.37
C LEU A 491 -4.11 1.70 16.64
N ASN A 492 -4.95 2.29 15.80
CA ASN A 492 -4.68 3.55 15.11
C ASN A 492 -5.75 4.60 15.46
N LEU A 493 -5.34 5.60 16.24
CA LEU A 493 -6.13 6.79 16.60
C LEU A 493 -5.54 8.07 16.01
N SER A 494 -4.62 7.95 15.05
CA SER A 494 -3.84 9.08 14.54
C SER A 494 -4.66 10.14 13.82
N HIS A 495 -4.08 11.32 13.62
CA HIS A 495 -4.69 12.42 12.85
C HIS A 495 -6.08 12.83 13.38
N ASN A 496 -6.17 13.01 14.70
CA ASN A 496 -7.36 13.50 15.37
C ASN A 496 -6.98 14.78 16.17
N SER A 497 -7.86 15.22 17.06
CA SER A 497 -7.59 16.33 17.99
C SER A 497 -7.81 15.90 19.44
N MET A 498 -7.57 14.62 19.75
CA MET A 498 -7.79 14.07 21.08
C MET A 498 -6.84 14.69 22.10
N THR A 499 -7.32 14.86 23.33
CA THR A 499 -6.57 15.49 24.43
C THR A 499 -6.48 14.56 25.65
N GLY A 500 -5.69 14.97 26.65
CA GLY A 500 -5.54 14.25 27.92
C GLY A 500 -4.21 13.52 28.05
N THR A 501 -4.09 12.72 29.11
CA THR A 501 -2.90 11.91 29.43
C THR A 501 -3.21 10.43 29.22
N LEU A 502 -2.24 9.65 28.74
CA LEU A 502 -2.38 8.20 28.63
C LEU A 502 -2.14 7.51 29.99
N PRO A 503 -2.91 6.48 30.35
CA PRO A 503 -2.66 5.71 31.57
C PRO A 503 -1.49 4.73 31.39
N ASP A 504 -1.07 4.08 32.49
CA ASP A 504 -0.10 2.98 32.43
C ASP A 504 -0.76 1.74 31.78
N LEU A 505 -0.17 1.28 30.67
CA LEU A 505 -0.69 0.17 29.86
C LEU A 505 0.16 -1.10 30.00
N SER A 506 1.14 -1.13 30.90
CA SER A 506 2.11 -2.23 31.03
C SER A 506 1.50 -3.58 31.43
N SER A 507 0.37 -3.58 32.15
CA SER A 507 -0.26 -4.78 32.71
C SER A 507 -1.15 -5.58 31.74
N ALA A 508 -1.36 -5.08 30.52
CA ALA A 508 -2.17 -5.77 29.52
C ALA A 508 -1.35 -6.86 28.82
N ASN A 509 -1.49 -8.11 29.27
CA ASN A 509 -0.93 -9.27 28.58
C ASN A 509 -1.84 -9.65 27.40
N ALA A 510 -1.28 -9.66 26.19
CA ALA A 510 -2.00 -10.11 24.99
C ALA A 510 -2.37 -11.59 25.13
N VAL A 511 -3.62 -11.94 24.79
CA VAL A 511 -4.17 -13.30 25.00
C VAL A 511 -3.54 -14.35 24.06
N ASP A 512 -3.05 -13.93 22.88
CA ASP A 512 -2.66 -14.85 21.80
C ASP A 512 -1.21 -14.66 21.28
N GLY A 513 -0.31 -14.09 22.10
CA GLY A 513 1.08 -13.83 21.67
C GLY A 513 1.18 -12.81 20.52
N THR A 514 0.14 -11.99 20.33
CA THR A 514 0.08 -10.92 19.34
C THR A 514 0.92 -9.72 19.78
N PHE A 515 1.51 -9.03 18.80
CA PHE A 515 2.45 -7.94 19.05
C PHE A 515 1.79 -6.58 18.75
N PRO A 516 1.12 -5.92 19.71
CA PRO A 516 0.33 -4.74 19.42
C PRO A 516 1.18 -3.60 18.83
N GLY A 517 0.70 -3.05 17.71
CA GLY A 517 1.17 -1.78 17.16
C GLY A 517 0.25 -0.64 17.60
N PHE A 518 0.83 0.47 18.08
CA PHE A 518 0.11 1.67 18.49
C PHE A 518 0.50 2.85 17.59
N ASP A 519 -0.49 3.46 16.96
CA ASP A 519 -0.35 4.75 16.28
C ASP A 519 -1.33 5.76 16.90
N LEU A 520 -0.79 6.66 17.70
CA LEU A 520 -1.50 7.75 18.37
C LEU A 520 -1.00 9.11 17.88
N SER A 521 -0.33 9.14 16.72
CA SER A 521 0.32 10.34 16.19
C SER A 521 -0.68 11.43 15.78
N PHE A 522 -0.20 12.68 15.63
CA PHE A 522 -1.02 13.82 15.21
C PHE A 522 -2.27 14.00 16.08
N ASN A 523 -2.04 14.20 17.37
CA ASN A 523 -3.07 14.47 18.38
C ASN A 523 -2.56 15.56 19.34
N ARG A 524 -3.24 15.75 20.48
CA ARG A 524 -2.86 16.71 21.54
C ARG A 524 -2.69 16.00 22.88
N PHE A 525 -2.20 14.76 22.88
CA PHE A 525 -1.89 14.03 24.12
C PHE A 525 -0.70 14.66 24.82
N GLY A 526 -0.81 14.85 26.14
CA GLY A 526 0.23 15.44 26.97
C GLY A 526 0.60 14.56 28.17
N GLY A 527 1.46 15.09 29.04
CA GLY A 527 1.99 14.37 30.19
C GLY A 527 3.28 13.62 29.88
N LEU A 528 3.65 12.68 30.76
CA LEU A 528 4.81 11.81 30.58
C LEU A 528 4.50 10.69 29.59
N LEU A 529 5.55 10.10 28.99
CA LEU A 529 5.41 8.86 28.21
C LEU A 529 4.87 7.73 29.11
N PRO A 530 3.73 7.09 28.78
CA PRO A 530 3.19 5.98 29.56
C PRO A 530 4.00 4.71 29.33
N ALA A 531 3.93 3.76 30.27
CA ALA A 531 4.42 2.41 30.02
C ALA A 531 3.47 1.65 29.07
N PHE A 532 4.02 0.86 28.15
CA PHE A 532 3.26 -0.02 27.24
C PHE A 532 3.57 -1.50 27.53
N PRO A 533 2.75 -2.44 27.04
CA PRO A 533 3.04 -3.87 27.16
C PRO A 533 4.42 -4.23 26.60
N SER A 534 5.12 -5.18 27.23
CA SER A 534 6.45 -5.65 26.80
C SER A 534 6.45 -6.29 25.40
N MET A 535 5.28 -6.72 24.91
CA MET A 535 5.10 -7.30 23.58
C MET A 535 4.74 -6.26 22.50
N THR A 536 4.99 -4.97 22.74
CA THR A 536 4.73 -3.91 21.75
C THR A 536 5.70 -3.99 20.57
N SER A 537 5.20 -4.11 19.33
CA SER A 537 6.01 -4.17 18.11
C SER A 537 6.28 -2.80 17.49
N SER A 538 5.32 -1.88 17.60
CA SER A 538 5.37 -0.55 16.98
C SER A 538 4.76 0.48 17.91
N LEU A 539 5.45 1.60 18.10
CA LEU A 539 4.99 2.72 18.90
C LEU A 539 5.24 4.04 18.16
N ILE A 540 4.16 4.61 17.63
CA ILE A 540 4.15 5.87 16.88
C ILE A 540 3.33 6.89 17.67
N LEU A 541 4.02 7.82 18.34
CA LEU A 541 3.45 8.87 19.19
C LEU A 541 3.79 10.28 18.68
N SER A 542 4.22 10.39 17.42
CA SER A 542 4.71 11.65 16.88
C SER A 542 3.64 12.74 16.81
N ASN A 543 4.05 14.01 16.78
CA ASN A 543 3.14 15.16 16.69
C ASN A 543 2.11 15.18 17.84
N ASN A 544 2.61 15.23 19.07
CA ASN A 544 1.84 15.33 20.30
C ASN A 544 2.51 16.32 21.27
N LEU A 545 2.05 16.36 22.52
CA LEU A 545 2.56 17.24 23.58
C LEU A 545 3.22 16.42 24.72
N PHE A 546 3.73 15.22 24.44
CA PHE A 546 4.41 14.41 25.46
C PHE A 546 5.69 15.11 25.93
N SER A 547 5.92 15.10 27.23
CA SER A 547 7.03 15.79 27.90
C SER A 547 7.72 14.87 28.89
N GLY A 548 8.81 15.34 29.50
CA GLY A 548 9.59 14.54 30.46
C GLY A 548 10.86 13.97 29.83
N PRO A 549 11.68 13.26 30.64
CA PRO A 549 12.94 12.73 30.17
C PRO A 549 12.73 11.49 29.28
N ILE A 550 13.44 11.43 28.15
CA ILE A 550 13.38 10.32 27.18
C ILE A 550 13.73 8.95 27.80
N SER A 551 14.45 8.93 28.93
CA SER A 551 14.80 7.70 29.66
C SER A 551 13.60 6.85 30.07
N HIS A 552 12.38 7.40 30.10
CA HIS A 552 11.14 6.62 30.32
C HIS A 552 10.94 5.51 29.27
N ILE A 553 11.52 5.64 28.07
CA ILE A 553 11.48 4.58 27.06
C ILE A 553 12.06 3.26 27.57
N CYS A 554 13.00 3.31 28.51
CA CYS A 554 13.60 2.10 29.09
C CYS A 554 12.60 1.27 29.90
N ASN A 555 11.49 1.87 30.35
CA ASN A 555 10.42 1.16 31.06
C ASN A 555 9.35 0.62 30.10
N ILE A 556 9.38 1.08 28.84
CA ILE A 556 8.45 0.72 27.76
C ILE A 556 9.05 -0.41 26.89
N ALA A 557 10.37 -0.39 26.75
CA ALA A 557 11.17 -1.19 25.82
C ALA A 557 11.04 -2.70 26.01
N GLY A 558 10.23 -3.34 25.16
CA GLY A 558 10.26 -4.77 24.91
C GLY A 558 11.36 -5.17 23.92
N GLU A 559 11.87 -6.41 24.01
CA GLU A 559 12.90 -6.95 23.10
C GLU A 559 12.48 -6.98 21.61
N ILE A 560 11.19 -6.80 21.35
CA ILE A 560 10.58 -6.95 20.02
C ILE A 560 10.16 -5.65 19.34
N LEU A 561 10.34 -4.50 20.00
CA LEU A 561 10.02 -3.20 19.43
C LEU A 561 10.83 -2.97 18.15
N SER A 562 10.11 -2.80 17.04
CA SER A 562 10.68 -2.64 15.70
C SER A 562 10.56 -1.20 15.19
N PHE A 563 9.52 -0.47 15.60
CA PHE A 563 9.27 0.91 15.17
C PHE A 563 9.05 1.81 16.38
N LEU A 564 9.87 2.85 16.51
CA LEU A 564 9.72 3.87 17.53
C LEU A 564 9.79 5.26 16.90
N ASP A 565 8.67 5.97 16.90
CA ASP A 565 8.57 7.35 16.46
C ASP A 565 7.97 8.23 17.55
N LEU A 566 8.81 9.05 18.17
CA LEU A 566 8.45 10.04 19.19
C LEU A 566 8.69 11.47 18.70
N SER A 567 8.84 11.67 17.38
CA SER A 567 9.18 12.97 16.82
C SER A 567 8.11 14.03 17.08
N ASN A 568 8.48 15.30 17.05
CA ASN A 568 7.55 16.43 17.24
C ASN A 568 6.79 16.32 18.58
N ASN A 569 7.55 16.33 19.67
CA ASN A 569 7.06 16.32 21.05
C ASN A 569 7.89 17.29 21.92
N LEU A 570 7.68 17.28 23.23
CA LEU A 570 8.36 18.14 24.21
C LEU A 570 9.33 17.33 25.10
N LEU A 571 9.87 16.21 24.60
CA LEU A 571 10.76 15.34 25.36
C LEU A 571 12.13 16.00 25.56
N PHE A 572 12.77 15.74 26.70
CA PHE A 572 14.09 16.30 27.03
C PHE A 572 15.01 15.26 27.68
N GLY A 573 16.21 15.70 28.05
CA GLY A 573 17.21 14.85 28.71
C GLY A 573 18.08 14.09 27.74
N GLN A 574 18.92 13.20 28.28
CA GLN A 574 19.93 12.47 27.51
C GLN A 574 19.38 11.15 26.97
N LEU A 575 19.82 10.78 25.76
CA LEU A 575 19.53 9.47 25.17
C LEU A 575 20.05 8.36 26.10
N PRO A 576 19.22 7.38 26.49
CA PRO A 576 19.59 6.38 27.48
C PRO A 576 20.38 5.22 26.88
N ASN A 577 21.17 4.52 27.70
CA ASN A 577 21.93 3.34 27.25
C ASN A 577 21.06 2.09 27.01
N CYS A 578 19.82 2.08 27.48
CA CYS A 578 18.93 0.93 27.34
C CYS A 578 18.56 0.60 25.88
N PHE A 579 18.83 1.49 24.92
CA PHE A 579 18.69 1.19 23.50
C PHE A 579 19.48 -0.06 23.08
N MET A 580 20.54 -0.41 23.79
CA MET A 580 21.25 -1.68 23.54
C MET A 580 20.37 -2.93 23.66
N ASN A 581 19.23 -2.84 24.37
CA ASN A 581 18.28 -3.93 24.53
C ASN A 581 17.22 -3.97 23.41
N LEU A 582 17.06 -2.89 22.63
CA LEU A 582 16.09 -2.79 21.54
C LEU A 582 16.65 -3.33 20.22
N THR A 583 17.24 -4.53 20.26
CA THR A 583 18.05 -5.05 19.14
C THR A 583 17.29 -5.23 17.85
N ARG A 584 15.95 -5.36 17.88
CA ARG A 584 15.07 -5.52 16.71
C ARG A 584 14.60 -4.21 16.09
N LEU A 585 15.04 -3.06 16.60
CA LEU A 585 14.60 -1.75 16.13
C LEU A 585 15.06 -1.50 14.69
N VAL A 586 14.09 -1.17 13.82
CA VAL A 586 14.28 -0.80 12.41
C VAL A 586 14.17 0.71 12.23
N VAL A 587 13.26 1.35 12.96
CA VAL A 587 13.03 2.81 12.92
C VAL A 587 13.19 3.41 14.30
N LEU A 588 14.08 4.39 14.41
CA LEU A 588 14.21 5.28 15.56
C LEU A 588 14.09 6.74 15.08
N ASN A 589 12.95 7.37 15.34
CA ASN A 589 12.72 8.77 15.04
C ASN A 589 12.42 9.56 16.31
N LEU A 590 13.32 10.47 16.67
CA LEU A 590 13.22 11.36 17.83
C LEU A 590 13.35 12.84 17.44
N ALA A 591 13.13 13.16 16.17
CA ALA A 591 13.27 14.51 15.63
C ALA A 591 12.37 15.55 16.34
N ASN A 592 12.74 16.83 16.27
CA ASN A 592 11.94 17.94 16.77
C ASN A 592 11.53 17.76 18.24
N ASN A 593 12.53 17.67 19.12
CA ASN A 593 12.35 17.57 20.58
C ASN A 593 13.38 18.49 21.28
N SER A 594 13.52 18.38 22.60
CA SER A 594 14.51 19.10 23.41
C SER A 594 15.57 18.17 24.02
N LEU A 595 15.94 17.10 23.31
CA LEU A 595 16.94 16.12 23.76
C LEU A 595 18.33 16.75 23.82
N SER A 596 19.15 16.34 24.77
CA SER A 596 20.49 16.90 25.01
C SER A 596 21.52 15.83 25.34
N GLY A 597 22.78 16.22 25.50
CA GLY A 597 23.86 15.26 25.77
C GLY A 597 24.49 14.70 24.49
N LYS A 598 25.34 13.70 24.66
CA LYS A 598 26.00 13.00 23.55
C LYS A 598 25.13 11.86 23.03
N ILE A 599 25.31 11.49 21.77
CA ILE A 599 24.75 10.23 21.25
C ILE A 599 25.52 9.08 21.89
N PRO A 600 24.87 8.18 22.65
CA PRO A 600 25.55 7.12 23.38
C PRO A 600 26.00 5.99 22.43
N SER A 601 27.08 5.29 22.80
CA SER A 601 27.62 4.19 21.99
C SER A 601 26.66 3.00 21.84
N SER A 602 25.69 2.87 22.76
CA SER A 602 24.63 1.85 22.75
C SER A 602 23.72 1.89 21.52
N VAL A 603 23.59 3.03 20.83
CA VAL A 603 22.86 3.11 19.55
C VAL A 603 23.49 2.19 18.50
N GLY A 604 24.81 1.97 18.58
CA GLY A 604 25.53 1.04 17.70
C GLY A 604 25.23 -0.45 17.92
N SER A 605 24.38 -0.80 18.89
CA SER A 605 23.87 -2.17 19.07
C SER A 605 22.59 -2.45 18.27
N LEU A 606 22.03 -1.44 17.60
CA LEU A 606 20.81 -1.54 16.80
C LEU A 606 21.14 -2.01 15.38
N PHE A 607 21.49 -3.29 15.22
CA PHE A 607 22.04 -3.83 13.97
C PHE A 607 21.04 -3.80 12.79
N PHE A 608 19.74 -3.88 13.08
CA PHE A 608 18.67 -3.85 12.07
C PHE A 608 18.17 -2.43 11.74
N LEU A 609 18.78 -1.40 12.33
CA LEU A 609 18.33 -0.02 12.17
C LEU A 609 18.48 0.44 10.72
N GLN A 610 17.38 0.89 10.13
CA GLN A 610 17.30 1.42 8.77
C GLN A 610 17.02 2.93 8.76
N THR A 611 16.30 3.44 9.76
CA THR A 611 16.05 4.87 9.95
C THR A 611 16.56 5.31 11.32
N LEU A 612 17.42 6.33 11.33
CA LEU A 612 17.78 7.10 12.50
C LEU A 612 17.55 8.59 12.21
N SER A 613 16.60 9.21 12.91
CA SER A 613 16.40 10.67 12.86
C SER A 613 16.46 11.26 14.26
N LEU A 614 17.40 12.20 14.44
CA LEU A 614 17.61 13.01 15.65
C LEU A 614 17.54 14.50 15.33
N HIS A 615 17.01 14.85 14.16
CA HIS A 615 16.92 16.20 13.64
C HIS A 615 16.34 17.20 14.65
N ASN A 616 16.86 18.43 14.70
CA ASN A 616 16.37 19.53 15.52
C ASN A 616 16.21 19.16 17.00
N ASN A 617 17.37 19.03 17.65
CA ASN A 617 17.53 18.76 19.08
C ASN A 617 18.71 19.58 19.63
N LYS A 618 19.16 19.29 20.86
CA LYS A 618 20.28 19.96 21.54
C LYS A 618 21.44 18.98 21.80
N LEU A 619 21.61 17.98 20.93
CA LEU A 619 22.66 16.98 21.05
C LEU A 619 24.02 17.61 20.73
N TYR A 620 25.08 17.16 21.38
CA TYR A 620 26.42 17.70 21.19
C TYR A 620 27.52 16.63 21.26
N GLY A 621 28.73 17.01 20.86
CA GLY A 621 29.91 16.15 20.83
C GLY A 621 30.01 15.33 19.54
N GLU A 622 31.00 14.45 19.50
CA GLU A 622 31.33 13.66 18.31
C GLU A 622 30.37 12.49 18.07
N LEU A 623 30.29 12.05 16.81
CA LEU A 623 29.55 10.84 16.44
C LEU A 623 30.23 9.60 17.03
N PRO A 624 29.52 8.74 17.78
CA PRO A 624 30.11 7.55 18.36
C PRO A 624 30.48 6.53 17.27
N VAL A 625 31.72 6.05 17.29
CA VAL A 625 32.26 5.09 16.31
C VAL A 625 31.44 3.81 16.22
N SER A 626 30.71 3.43 17.27
CA SER A 626 29.84 2.24 17.25
C SER A 626 28.69 2.34 16.26
N LEU A 627 28.29 3.53 15.79
CA LEU A 627 27.25 3.69 14.76
C LEU A 627 27.63 3.00 13.44
N LYS A 628 28.92 2.77 13.18
CA LYS A 628 29.38 1.98 12.02
C LYS A 628 28.78 0.57 11.97
N ASN A 629 28.30 0.05 13.09
CA ASN A 629 27.69 -1.28 13.18
C ASN A 629 26.25 -1.32 12.65
N CYS A 630 25.58 -0.17 12.50
CA CYS A 630 24.23 -0.06 11.94
C CYS A 630 24.25 -0.08 10.39
N SER A 631 24.84 -1.13 9.79
CA SER A 631 25.12 -1.21 8.34
C SER A 631 23.89 -1.23 7.43
N MET A 632 22.70 -1.47 8.00
CA MET A 632 21.41 -1.43 7.30
C MET A 632 20.82 -0.01 7.18
N LEU A 633 21.47 1.01 7.74
CA LEU A 633 20.97 2.39 7.68
C LEU A 633 20.76 2.86 6.23
N LYS A 634 19.53 3.28 5.95
CA LYS A 634 19.09 3.91 4.70
C LYS A 634 18.87 5.41 4.87
N PHE A 635 18.43 5.82 6.06
CA PHE A 635 18.07 7.18 6.38
C PHE A 635 18.77 7.61 7.66
N LEU A 636 19.68 8.58 7.56
CA LEU A 636 20.39 9.17 8.70
C LEU A 636 20.23 10.70 8.67
N ASP A 637 19.46 11.22 9.61
CA ASP A 637 19.22 12.66 9.76
C ASP A 637 19.63 13.10 11.17
N LEU A 638 20.73 13.85 11.22
CA LEU A 638 21.29 14.43 12.45
C LEU A 638 21.31 15.96 12.37
N GLY A 639 20.55 16.56 11.46
CA GLY A 639 20.54 17.99 11.22
C GLY A 639 20.08 18.80 12.43
N GLU A 640 20.40 20.10 12.46
CA GLU A 640 19.96 21.06 13.48
C GLU A 640 20.28 20.60 14.91
N ASN A 641 21.56 20.38 15.20
CA ASN A 641 22.07 20.03 16.52
C ASN A 641 23.36 20.82 16.82
N ARG A 642 24.14 20.38 17.81
CA ARG A 642 25.47 20.94 18.16
C ARG A 642 26.55 19.85 18.10
N LEU A 643 26.39 18.90 17.19
CA LEU A 643 27.36 17.81 16.99
C LEU A 643 28.64 18.39 16.42
N SER A 644 29.78 17.88 16.88
CA SER A 644 31.10 18.44 16.58
C SER A 644 32.11 17.36 16.23
N GLY A 645 33.35 17.78 15.95
CA GLY A 645 34.42 16.89 15.47
C GLY A 645 34.43 16.77 13.95
N GLU A 646 35.23 15.85 13.44
CA GLU A 646 35.32 15.58 12.00
C GLU A 646 34.22 14.64 11.53
N ILE A 647 33.80 14.76 10.26
CA ILE A 647 32.92 13.76 9.63
C ILE A 647 33.70 12.45 9.54
N PRO A 648 33.24 11.35 10.17
CA PRO A 648 34.04 10.13 10.20
C PRO A 648 34.03 9.37 8.87
N ALA A 649 35.19 8.83 8.48
CA ALA A 649 35.34 7.99 7.28
C ALA A 649 34.43 6.75 7.27
N TRP A 650 34.14 6.18 8.45
CA TRP A 650 33.31 4.98 8.59
C TRP A 650 31.87 5.17 8.08
N ILE A 651 31.37 6.40 7.94
CA ILE A 651 30.07 6.65 7.31
C ILE A 651 30.07 6.09 5.89
N GLY A 652 31.12 6.40 5.11
CA GLY A 652 31.28 5.89 3.76
C GLY A 652 31.64 4.41 3.70
N GLU A 653 32.53 3.96 4.59
CA GLU A 653 33.05 2.58 4.59
C GLU A 653 32.00 1.54 5.01
N SER A 654 31.16 1.87 5.99
CA SER A 654 30.26 0.91 6.63
C SER A 654 28.79 1.08 6.23
N LEU A 655 28.32 2.30 5.96
CA LEU A 655 26.88 2.58 5.76
C LEU A 655 26.48 2.60 4.28
N SER A 656 26.88 1.56 3.54
CA SER A 656 26.66 1.45 2.08
C SER A 656 25.18 1.45 1.63
N SER A 657 24.25 1.21 2.56
CA SER A 657 22.80 1.24 2.31
C SER A 657 22.21 2.65 2.33
N LEU A 658 22.96 3.69 2.72
CA LEU A 658 22.45 5.05 2.88
C LEU A 658 21.91 5.61 1.57
N MET A 659 20.71 6.18 1.68
CA MET A 659 19.99 6.89 0.63
C MET A 659 19.82 8.36 1.01
N PHE A 660 19.69 8.66 2.29
CA PHE A 660 19.57 10.01 2.83
C PHE A 660 20.61 10.20 3.95
N LEU A 661 21.45 11.22 3.80
CA LEU A 661 22.38 11.68 4.82
C LEU A 661 22.25 13.20 4.99
N SER A 662 21.79 13.64 6.16
CA SER A 662 21.84 15.05 6.55
C SER A 662 22.59 15.23 7.86
N LEU A 663 23.62 16.08 7.82
CA LEU A 663 24.37 16.60 8.97
C LEU A 663 24.23 18.12 9.09
N GLN A 664 23.22 18.71 8.45
CA GLN A 664 23.09 20.16 8.32
C GLN A 664 23.05 20.89 9.67
N SER A 665 23.44 22.16 9.70
CA SER A 665 23.29 23.03 10.88
C SER A 665 23.85 22.40 12.17
N ASN A 666 25.15 22.10 12.15
CA ASN A 666 25.91 21.53 13.27
C ASN A 666 27.26 22.26 13.42
N GLU A 667 28.18 21.71 14.23
CA GLU A 667 29.51 22.25 14.50
C GLU A 667 30.62 21.34 13.92
N PHE A 668 30.36 20.60 12.84
CA PHE A 668 31.36 19.72 12.22
C PHE A 668 32.52 20.54 11.62
N ILE A 669 33.74 20.01 11.78
CA ILE A 669 35.01 20.59 11.32
C ILE A 669 35.78 19.58 10.46
N GLY A 670 37.01 19.93 10.06
CA GLY A 670 37.85 19.08 9.21
C GLY A 670 37.39 19.11 7.75
N SER A 671 37.80 18.13 6.96
CA SER A 671 37.45 18.02 5.54
C SER A 671 36.42 16.94 5.27
N ILE A 672 35.70 17.04 4.14
CA ILE A 672 34.81 15.97 3.68
C ILE A 672 35.67 14.72 3.35
N PRO A 673 35.47 13.57 4.02
CA PRO A 673 36.28 12.37 3.78
C PRO A 673 36.04 11.81 2.38
N GLN A 674 37.11 11.37 1.71
CA GLN A 674 37.00 10.70 0.40
C GLN A 674 36.12 9.44 0.44
N HIS A 675 36.02 8.80 1.61
CA HIS A 675 35.17 7.63 1.84
C HIS A 675 33.68 7.91 1.61
N ILE A 676 33.20 9.15 1.73
CA ILE A 676 31.80 9.51 1.41
C ILE A 676 31.42 9.10 -0.02
N CYS A 677 32.37 9.13 -0.96
CA CYS A 677 32.16 8.66 -2.33
C CYS A 677 31.82 7.16 -2.45
N GLN A 678 31.94 6.37 -1.37
CA GLN A 678 31.58 4.95 -1.34
C GLN A 678 30.07 4.74 -1.10
N LEU A 679 29.31 5.79 -0.78
CA LEU A 679 27.86 5.76 -0.58
C LEU A 679 27.10 5.65 -1.92
N ARG A 680 27.18 4.50 -2.58
CA ARG A 680 26.65 4.30 -3.95
C ARG A 680 25.14 4.53 -4.07
N ASN A 681 24.39 4.35 -2.98
CA ASN A 681 22.93 4.49 -2.94
C ASN A 681 22.46 5.89 -2.53
N VAL A 682 23.37 6.81 -2.17
CA VAL A 682 22.98 8.13 -1.65
C VAL A 682 22.25 8.93 -2.72
N ARG A 683 21.15 9.54 -2.28
CA ARG A 683 20.25 10.34 -3.09
C ARG A 683 20.26 11.78 -2.60
N ILE A 684 20.30 11.98 -1.30
CA ILE A 684 20.39 13.30 -0.68
C ILE A 684 21.61 13.31 0.24
N LEU A 685 22.53 14.23 -0.01
CA LEU A 685 23.73 14.46 0.78
C LEU A 685 23.76 15.94 1.18
N ASP A 686 23.46 16.19 2.45
CA ASP A 686 23.36 17.53 3.00
C ASP A 686 24.34 17.70 4.18
N LEU A 687 25.36 18.52 3.97
CA LEU A 687 26.38 18.89 4.94
C LEU A 687 26.37 20.40 5.22
N SER A 688 25.29 21.08 4.86
CA SER A 688 25.20 22.53 4.90
C SER A 688 25.31 23.10 6.31
N LEU A 689 25.62 24.39 6.43
CA LEU A 689 25.62 25.14 7.70
C LEU A 689 26.49 24.47 8.78
N ASN A 690 27.76 24.23 8.45
CA ASN A 690 28.76 23.68 9.36
C ASN A 690 30.05 24.51 9.28
N ASN A 691 31.14 24.02 9.89
CA ASN A 691 32.45 24.66 9.83
C ASN A 691 33.47 23.77 9.07
N ILE A 692 32.99 23.06 8.04
CA ILE A 692 33.79 22.12 7.24
C ILE A 692 34.74 22.92 6.33
N THR A 693 35.96 22.43 6.18
CA THR A 693 37.07 23.04 5.46
C THR A 693 37.62 22.09 4.38
N GLY A 694 38.69 22.49 3.69
CA GLY A 694 39.32 21.66 2.66
C GLY A 694 38.57 21.69 1.33
N ALA A 695 38.96 20.79 0.42
CA ALA A 695 38.39 20.72 -0.92
C ALA A 695 37.22 19.72 -1.01
N ILE A 696 36.34 19.93 -1.98
CA ILE A 696 35.31 18.96 -2.35
C ILE A 696 35.99 17.72 -2.97
N PRO A 697 35.68 16.49 -2.53
CA PRO A 697 36.34 15.29 -3.05
C PRO A 697 36.14 15.10 -4.56
N GLU A 698 37.20 14.80 -5.30
CA GLU A 698 37.15 14.55 -6.76
C GLU A 698 36.37 13.28 -7.13
N CYS A 699 36.11 12.38 -6.18
CA CYS A 699 35.45 11.10 -6.44
C CYS A 699 33.92 11.11 -6.45
N LEU A 700 33.26 12.29 -6.51
CA LEU A 700 31.80 12.37 -6.39
C LEU A 700 31.05 11.57 -7.47
N ASN A 701 31.64 11.38 -8.65
CA ASN A 701 31.08 10.52 -9.69
C ASN A 701 30.98 9.01 -9.30
N ASN A 702 31.48 8.60 -8.13
CA ASN A 702 31.24 7.26 -7.60
C ASN A 702 29.86 7.11 -6.92
N LEU A 703 29.15 8.20 -6.64
CA LEU A 703 27.79 8.21 -6.09
C LEU A 703 26.78 7.73 -7.14
N THR A 704 26.76 6.42 -7.36
CA THR A 704 26.12 5.78 -8.52
C THR A 704 24.63 6.13 -8.66
N ALA A 705 23.90 6.26 -7.56
CA ALA A 705 22.48 6.64 -7.56
C ALA A 705 22.22 8.07 -8.05
N MET A 706 23.22 8.95 -8.06
CA MET A 706 23.18 10.30 -8.63
C MET A 706 23.75 10.37 -10.06
N VAL A 707 24.41 9.31 -10.54
CA VAL A 707 25.00 9.25 -11.89
C VAL A 707 24.05 8.64 -12.91
N ARG A 708 23.28 7.62 -12.50
CA ARG A 708 22.38 6.89 -13.39
C ARG A 708 21.08 6.54 -12.67
N ARG A 709 19.97 6.56 -13.41
CA ARG A 709 18.66 6.14 -12.93
C ARG A 709 18.72 4.69 -12.41
N GLY A 710 18.51 4.53 -11.11
CA GLY A 710 18.30 3.25 -10.44
C GLY A 710 16.81 2.88 -10.37
N GLY A 711 16.46 1.93 -9.48
CA GLY A 711 15.06 1.58 -9.22
C GLY A 711 14.20 2.79 -8.84
N SER A 712 12.97 2.84 -9.34
CA SER A 712 12.03 3.95 -9.21
C SER A 712 11.30 3.98 -7.85
N GLU A 713 12.05 3.85 -6.75
CA GLU A 713 11.48 4.00 -5.40
C GLU A 713 11.18 5.47 -5.13
N THR A 714 9.92 5.87 -5.24
CA THR A 714 9.46 7.24 -4.97
C THR A 714 9.57 7.61 -3.49
N VAL A 715 9.45 6.61 -2.62
CA VAL A 715 9.45 6.76 -1.16
C VAL A 715 10.73 6.14 -0.56
N ILE A 716 11.30 6.79 0.44
CA ILE A 716 12.28 6.16 1.34
C ILE A 716 11.51 5.74 2.59
N GLY A 717 11.36 4.43 2.80
CA GLY A 717 10.63 3.94 3.96
C GLY A 717 10.85 2.47 4.24
N ASN A 718 10.14 1.99 5.26
CA ASN A 718 10.32 0.66 5.84
C ASN A 718 8.97 -0.05 5.93
N LEU A 719 8.90 -1.25 5.35
CA LEU A 719 7.74 -2.13 5.48
C LEU A 719 7.72 -2.75 6.88
N TYR A 720 6.54 -2.82 7.49
CA TYR A 720 6.30 -3.62 8.68
C TYR A 720 5.07 -4.48 8.50
N LEU A 721 5.11 -5.71 8.99
CA LEU A 721 4.02 -6.67 8.86
C LEU A 721 3.26 -6.75 10.18
N ILE A 722 1.94 -6.54 10.16
CA ILE A 722 1.06 -6.83 11.29
C ILE A 722 0.42 -8.20 11.03
N LYS A 723 0.51 -9.08 12.02
CA LYS A 723 -0.14 -10.39 12.00
C LYS A 723 -1.57 -10.26 12.53
N ILE A 724 -2.56 -10.43 11.65
CA ILE A 724 -3.97 -10.60 12.04
C ILE A 724 -4.28 -12.09 11.95
N LEU A 725 -4.84 -12.68 13.02
CA LEU A 725 -5.19 -14.11 13.09
C LEU A 725 -5.94 -14.58 11.82
N GLY A 726 -5.33 -15.48 11.04
CA GLY A 726 -6.04 -16.40 10.15
C GLY A 726 -5.92 -16.22 8.63
N SER A 727 -5.38 -15.13 8.06
CA SER A 727 -5.04 -15.07 6.61
C SER A 727 -4.60 -13.69 6.08
N VAL A 728 -4.82 -12.59 6.81
CA VAL A 728 -4.55 -11.24 6.28
C VAL A 728 -3.26 -10.66 6.88
N LEU A 729 -2.18 -10.68 6.10
CA LEU A 729 -1.01 -9.84 6.32
C LEU A 729 -1.39 -8.41 5.97
N SER A 730 -1.75 -7.59 6.96
CA SER A 730 -1.85 -6.15 6.77
C SER A 730 -0.51 -5.55 7.16
N GLY A 731 0.36 -5.30 6.18
CA GLY A 731 1.58 -4.54 6.42
C GLY A 731 1.33 -3.04 6.34
N GLY A 732 1.92 -2.27 7.24
CA GLY A 732 2.01 -0.82 7.10
C GLY A 732 3.34 -0.41 6.48
N TYR A 733 3.43 0.82 6.02
CA TYR A 733 4.66 1.39 5.46
C TYR A 733 5.02 2.63 6.27
N TYR A 734 6.16 2.59 6.97
CA TYR A 734 6.70 3.78 7.61
C TYR A 734 7.38 4.65 6.56
N ILE A 735 6.82 5.83 6.28
CA ILE A 735 7.36 6.78 5.32
C ILE A 735 8.25 7.78 6.05
N ASN A 736 9.53 7.89 5.65
CA ASN A 736 10.42 8.90 6.21
C ASN A 736 10.02 10.30 5.73
N LYS A 737 10.17 11.28 6.62
CA LYS A 737 10.01 12.71 6.36
C LYS A 737 11.32 13.43 6.59
N ALA A 738 11.64 14.39 5.74
CA ALA A 738 12.87 15.18 5.88
C ALA A 738 12.69 16.59 5.34
N TRP A 739 13.37 17.54 5.97
CA TRP A 739 13.58 18.87 5.43
C TRP A 739 14.74 18.83 4.43
N VAL A 740 14.53 19.43 3.26
CA VAL A 740 15.53 19.53 2.20
C VAL A 740 15.52 20.94 1.62
N GLY A 741 16.69 21.58 1.59
CA GLY A 741 16.91 22.84 0.90
C GLY A 741 16.73 22.67 -0.62
N TRP A 742 15.77 23.37 -1.20
CA TRP A 742 15.46 23.31 -2.63
C TRP A 742 14.96 24.65 -3.14
N LYS A 743 15.51 25.15 -4.26
CA LYS A 743 15.09 26.44 -4.86
C LYS A 743 15.12 27.63 -3.89
N GLY A 744 16.14 27.67 -3.03
CA GLY A 744 16.38 28.74 -2.06
C GLY A 744 15.46 28.73 -0.84
N ARG A 745 14.74 27.64 -0.56
CA ARG A 745 13.91 27.46 0.64
C ARG A 745 13.94 26.00 1.12
N ASP A 746 13.62 25.78 2.39
CA ASP A 746 13.48 24.43 2.92
C ASP A 746 12.06 23.91 2.73
N TYR A 747 11.96 22.66 2.25
CA TYR A 747 10.69 21.96 2.07
C TYR A 747 10.71 20.65 2.84
N GLU A 748 9.61 20.33 3.51
CA GLU A 748 9.39 18.99 4.07
C GLU A 748 8.89 18.04 2.98
N PHE A 749 9.66 16.99 2.72
CA PHE A 749 9.32 15.94 1.78
C PHE A 749 8.95 14.64 2.50
N GLU A 750 7.93 13.95 1.98
CA GLU A 750 7.47 12.64 2.47
C GLU A 750 7.46 11.62 1.31
N ARG A 751 6.38 11.57 0.52
CA ARG A 751 6.15 10.53 -0.51
C ARG A 751 7.07 10.61 -1.75
N ASN A 752 7.73 11.73 -1.97
CA ASN A 752 8.58 11.97 -3.14
C ASN A 752 10.07 12.09 -2.79
N LEU A 753 10.43 11.90 -1.52
CA LEU A 753 11.79 12.05 -1.04
C LEU A 753 12.77 11.14 -1.81
N GLY A 754 12.32 9.94 -2.21
CA GLY A 754 13.13 8.98 -2.95
C GLY A 754 13.49 9.40 -4.38
N LEU A 755 12.77 10.37 -4.96
CA LEU A 755 13.02 10.90 -6.31
C LEU A 755 14.09 11.99 -6.34
N LEU A 756 14.31 12.68 -5.22
CA LEU A 756 15.26 13.78 -5.16
C LEU A 756 16.71 13.29 -5.30
N ARG A 757 17.52 14.09 -5.99
CA ARG A 757 18.98 13.95 -6.04
C ARG A 757 19.62 15.28 -5.70
N VAL A 758 20.08 15.43 -4.47
CA VAL A 758 20.48 16.73 -3.91
C VAL A 758 21.85 16.63 -3.27
N ILE A 759 22.70 17.61 -3.60
CA ILE A 759 23.92 17.89 -2.86
C ILE A 759 23.81 19.32 -2.32
N ASP A 760 23.83 19.45 -1.00
CA ASP A 760 23.91 20.74 -0.32
C ASP A 760 25.13 20.80 0.60
N PHE A 761 26.10 21.64 0.23
CA PHE A 761 27.31 21.93 1.00
C PHE A 761 27.39 23.40 1.39
N SER A 762 26.28 24.13 1.33
CA SER A 762 26.26 25.57 1.55
C SER A 762 26.62 25.97 2.98
N GLY A 763 27.05 27.23 3.18
CA GLY A 763 27.34 27.78 4.50
C GLY A 763 28.43 27.03 5.26
N ASN A 764 29.55 26.77 4.58
CA ASN A 764 30.75 26.12 5.14
C ASN A 764 32.00 26.95 4.81
N ASN A 765 33.18 26.44 5.15
CA ASN A 765 34.48 27.04 4.82
C ASN A 765 35.24 26.22 3.76
N LEU A 766 34.52 25.59 2.82
CA LEU A 766 35.14 24.81 1.74
C LEU A 766 35.98 25.71 0.83
N SER A 767 37.05 25.15 0.27
CA SER A 767 38.06 25.85 -0.53
C SER A 767 38.50 25.02 -1.72
N GLY A 768 39.32 25.58 -2.61
CA GLY A 768 39.70 24.92 -3.86
C GLY A 768 38.61 25.03 -4.92
N GLU A 769 38.74 24.27 -6.00
CA GLU A 769 37.85 24.34 -7.16
C GLU A 769 36.68 23.35 -7.06
N ILE A 770 35.63 23.55 -7.87
CA ILE A 770 34.59 22.53 -8.06
C ILE A 770 35.21 21.37 -8.88
N PRO A 771 35.25 20.13 -8.36
CA PRO A 771 35.81 19.00 -9.09
C PRO A 771 35.03 18.73 -10.37
N GLY A 772 35.74 18.45 -11.46
CA GLY A 772 35.12 18.21 -12.77
C GLY A 772 34.16 17.02 -12.77
N GLU A 773 34.40 16.05 -11.89
CA GLU A 773 33.60 14.84 -11.70
C GLU A 773 32.16 15.12 -11.25
N ILE A 774 31.87 16.31 -10.69
CA ILE A 774 30.48 16.70 -10.36
C ILE A 774 29.59 16.73 -11.60
N THR A 775 30.17 17.01 -12.78
CA THR A 775 29.44 17.04 -14.06
C THR A 775 29.02 15.65 -14.54
N GLY A 776 29.51 14.57 -13.88
CA GLY A 776 29.08 13.20 -14.12
C GLY A 776 27.83 12.77 -13.34
N LEU A 777 27.29 13.62 -12.45
CA LEU A 777 26.10 13.32 -11.64
C LEU A 777 24.80 13.58 -12.43
N LEU A 778 24.58 12.84 -13.52
CA LEU A 778 23.53 13.13 -14.51
C LEU A 778 22.10 13.16 -13.95
N GLU A 779 21.85 12.50 -12.81
CA GLU A 779 20.53 12.48 -12.15
C GLU A 779 20.35 13.62 -11.14
N LEU A 780 21.33 14.52 -10.96
CA LEU A 780 21.29 15.58 -9.94
C LEU A 780 20.18 16.60 -10.24
N VAL A 781 19.34 16.85 -9.24
CA VAL A 781 18.20 17.78 -9.30
C VAL A 781 18.53 19.12 -8.64
N ALA A 782 19.34 19.11 -7.58
CA ALA A 782 19.76 20.35 -6.92
C ALA A 782 21.22 20.29 -6.47
N LEU A 783 21.92 21.39 -6.70
CA LEU A 783 23.29 21.62 -6.25
C LEU A 783 23.38 22.98 -5.55
N ASN A 784 23.74 22.96 -4.28
CA ASN A 784 23.94 24.17 -3.49
C ASN A 784 25.34 24.17 -2.87
N LEU A 785 26.18 25.11 -3.29
CA LEU A 785 27.56 25.31 -2.82
C LEU A 785 27.74 26.71 -2.24
N SER A 786 26.65 27.43 -1.98
CA SER A 786 26.71 28.85 -1.65
C SER A 786 27.36 29.14 -0.30
N GLY A 787 27.89 30.36 -0.13
CA GLY A 787 28.46 30.78 1.15
C GLY A 787 29.66 29.94 1.58
N ASN A 788 30.61 29.73 0.67
CA ASN A 788 31.87 29.02 0.89
C ASN A 788 33.07 29.89 0.43
N ASN A 789 34.27 29.33 0.47
CA ASN A 789 35.51 29.95 0.00
C ASN A 789 36.05 29.26 -1.28
N LEU A 790 35.15 28.75 -2.12
CA LEU A 790 35.50 28.03 -3.36
C LEU A 790 36.03 29.00 -4.42
N THR A 791 37.05 28.58 -5.15
CA THR A 791 37.74 29.33 -6.20
C THR A 791 37.65 28.58 -7.53
N GLY A 792 38.39 29.04 -8.55
CA GLY A 792 38.43 28.40 -9.85
C GLY A 792 37.32 28.87 -10.79
N VAL A 793 37.21 28.18 -11.92
CA VAL A 793 36.17 28.40 -12.92
C VAL A 793 35.01 27.44 -12.71
N ILE A 794 33.79 27.84 -13.06
CA ILE A 794 32.65 26.92 -13.11
C ILE A 794 32.94 25.86 -14.21
N PRO A 795 32.79 24.54 -13.92
CA PRO A 795 33.10 23.49 -14.89
C PRO A 795 32.39 23.68 -16.23
N GLN A 796 33.15 23.62 -17.34
CA GLN A 796 32.61 23.84 -18.69
C GLN A 796 31.57 22.80 -19.13
N LYS A 797 31.51 21.65 -18.44
CA LYS A 797 30.53 20.58 -18.73
C LYS A 797 29.32 20.61 -17.80
N ILE A 798 29.10 21.68 -17.04
CA ILE A 798 27.97 21.78 -16.11
C ILE A 798 26.61 21.62 -16.80
N GLY A 799 26.53 21.94 -18.11
CA GLY A 799 25.33 21.74 -18.93
C GLY A 799 24.90 20.28 -19.12
N GLN A 800 25.76 19.30 -18.79
CA GLN A 800 25.43 17.87 -18.86
C GLN A 800 24.45 17.42 -17.77
N LEU A 801 24.25 18.24 -16.73
CA LEU A 801 23.31 17.97 -15.64
C LEU A 801 21.88 18.34 -16.06
N GLU A 802 21.37 17.66 -17.09
CA GLU A 802 20.11 18.04 -17.76
C GLU A 802 18.92 18.12 -16.80
N LEU A 803 18.89 17.30 -15.74
CA LEU A 803 17.82 17.27 -14.73
C LEU A 803 17.95 18.34 -13.62
N LEU A 804 18.97 19.19 -13.68
CA LEU A 804 19.23 20.18 -12.63
C LEU A 804 18.16 21.27 -12.63
N GLU A 805 17.42 21.37 -11.52
CA GLU A 805 16.36 22.36 -11.32
C GLU A 805 16.79 23.55 -10.45
N SER A 806 17.81 23.38 -9.62
CA SER A 806 18.26 24.37 -8.64
C SER A 806 19.78 24.40 -8.57
N LEU A 807 20.38 25.55 -8.87
CA LEU A 807 21.82 25.77 -8.78
C LEU A 807 22.12 27.04 -7.99
N ASP A 808 22.79 26.89 -6.84
CA ASP A 808 23.26 28.03 -6.05
C ASP A 808 24.78 27.95 -5.85
N LEU A 809 25.48 28.92 -6.43
CA LEU A 809 26.92 29.10 -6.34
C LEU A 809 27.27 30.45 -5.71
N SER A 810 26.29 31.14 -5.14
CA SER A 810 26.45 32.50 -4.65
C SER A 810 27.44 32.59 -3.48
N ARG A 811 27.99 33.79 -3.25
CA ARG A 811 28.89 34.09 -2.12
C ARG A 811 30.10 33.15 -2.07
N ASN A 812 30.85 33.11 -3.16
CA ASN A 812 32.10 32.35 -3.30
C ASN A 812 33.17 33.25 -3.98
N GLN A 813 34.27 32.65 -4.44
CA GLN A 813 35.36 33.34 -5.14
C GLN A 813 35.54 32.82 -6.59
N PHE A 814 34.47 32.35 -7.22
CA PHE A 814 34.54 31.87 -8.61
C PHE A 814 34.91 33.00 -9.57
N TYR A 815 35.75 32.68 -10.55
CA TYR A 815 36.19 33.63 -11.57
C TYR A 815 36.07 33.04 -12.98
N GLY A 816 36.32 33.88 -13.99
CA GLY A 816 36.14 33.50 -15.39
C GLY A 816 34.69 33.64 -15.86
N ALA A 817 34.40 33.09 -17.04
CA ALA A 817 33.08 33.20 -17.66
C ALA A 817 32.09 32.15 -17.16
N ILE A 818 30.81 32.53 -17.09
CA ILE A 818 29.71 31.57 -16.92
C ILE A 818 29.71 30.67 -18.17
N PRO A 819 29.81 29.33 -18.02
CA PRO A 819 29.91 28.41 -19.16
C PRO A 819 28.72 28.54 -20.11
N PRO A 820 28.94 28.63 -21.43
CA PRO A 820 27.85 28.69 -22.42
C PRO A 820 26.92 27.46 -22.35
N THR A 821 27.44 26.30 -21.98
CA THR A 821 26.66 25.05 -21.81
C THR A 821 25.60 25.15 -20.71
N MET A 822 25.68 26.14 -19.82
CA MET A 822 24.63 26.38 -18.83
C MET A 822 23.29 26.71 -19.51
N ALA A 823 23.32 27.13 -20.78
CA ALA A 823 22.13 27.30 -21.61
C ALA A 823 21.39 25.99 -21.91
N ASP A 824 22.05 24.83 -21.78
CA ASP A 824 21.48 23.50 -22.04
C ASP A 824 20.63 22.98 -20.86
N LEU A 825 20.70 23.65 -19.69
CA LEU A 825 19.96 23.28 -18.48
C LEU A 825 18.48 23.70 -18.56
N ASN A 826 17.70 22.95 -19.35
CA ASN A 826 16.31 23.28 -19.68
C ASN A 826 15.35 23.23 -18.46
N PHE A 827 15.69 22.47 -17.41
CA PHE A 827 14.86 22.34 -16.21
C PHE A 827 15.23 23.34 -15.11
N LEU A 828 16.29 24.13 -15.29
CA LEU A 828 16.81 25.04 -14.28
C LEU A 828 15.78 26.10 -13.90
N SER A 829 15.25 26.06 -12.69
CA SER A 829 14.18 26.92 -12.21
C SER A 829 14.62 27.88 -11.10
N TYR A 830 15.80 27.65 -10.54
CA TYR A 830 16.44 28.51 -9.56
C TYR A 830 17.94 28.60 -9.87
N LEU A 831 18.46 29.82 -9.98
CA LEU A 831 19.87 30.11 -10.22
C LEU A 831 20.28 31.28 -9.35
N ASP A 832 21.38 31.12 -8.60
CA ASP A 832 22.06 32.23 -7.95
C ASP A 832 23.58 32.06 -8.09
N VAL A 833 24.23 33.04 -8.71
CA VAL A 833 25.69 33.13 -8.89
C VAL A 833 26.23 34.45 -8.33
N SER A 834 25.43 35.13 -7.51
CA SER A 834 25.73 36.46 -6.99
C SER A 834 26.93 36.44 -6.04
N TYR A 835 27.55 37.60 -5.85
CA TYR A 835 28.71 37.79 -4.95
C TYR A 835 29.86 36.81 -5.24
N ASN A 836 30.34 36.83 -6.49
CA ASN A 836 31.52 36.12 -6.98
C ASN A 836 32.43 37.10 -7.75
N ASN A 837 33.46 36.58 -8.43
CA ASN A 837 34.38 37.35 -9.29
C ASN A 837 34.24 36.95 -10.78
N LEU A 838 33.03 36.61 -11.21
CA LEU A 838 32.74 36.18 -12.58
C LEU A 838 32.87 37.34 -13.58
N SER A 839 33.21 37.03 -14.82
CA SER A 839 33.46 38.00 -15.88
C SER A 839 32.92 37.58 -17.24
N GLY A 840 32.79 38.52 -18.17
CA GLY A 840 32.34 38.25 -19.53
C GLY A 840 30.82 38.28 -19.71
N LYS A 841 30.37 37.82 -20.88
CA LYS A 841 28.96 37.89 -21.29
C LYS A 841 28.15 36.77 -20.65
N ILE A 842 26.99 37.10 -20.07
CA ILE A 842 26.03 36.10 -19.59
C ILE A 842 25.48 35.30 -20.79
N PRO A 843 25.50 33.95 -20.76
CA PRO A 843 24.96 33.12 -21.83
C PRO A 843 23.51 33.47 -22.16
N SER A 844 23.20 33.63 -23.44
CA SER A 844 21.89 34.05 -23.90
C SER A 844 21.02 32.84 -24.24
N CYS A 845 20.11 32.47 -23.34
CA CYS A 845 19.04 31.49 -23.59
C CYS A 845 17.77 31.87 -22.80
N THR A 846 16.63 31.28 -23.17
CA THR A 846 15.32 31.60 -22.57
C THR A 846 15.29 31.41 -21.06
N GLN A 847 15.96 30.38 -20.54
CA GLN A 847 15.94 30.07 -19.11
C GLN A 847 16.79 31.06 -18.31
N ILE A 848 18.06 31.26 -18.67
CA ILE A 848 18.97 32.16 -17.95
C ILE A 848 18.48 33.62 -17.98
N GLN A 849 17.91 34.05 -19.12
CA GLN A 849 17.39 35.41 -19.27
C GLN A 849 16.08 35.67 -18.49
N SER A 850 15.41 34.61 -18.02
CA SER A 850 14.20 34.75 -17.20
C SER A 850 14.48 35.08 -15.73
N PHE A 851 15.71 34.86 -15.26
CA PHE A 851 16.10 35.14 -13.88
C PHE A 851 16.31 36.62 -13.63
N ASP A 852 16.03 37.03 -12.39
CA ASP A 852 16.20 38.41 -11.94
C ASP A 852 17.70 38.80 -11.92
N ALA A 853 18.01 40.08 -12.19
CA ALA A 853 19.37 40.59 -12.17
C ALA A 853 20.08 40.42 -10.80
N SER A 854 19.32 40.26 -9.71
CA SER A 854 19.83 39.95 -8.37
C SER A 854 20.63 38.65 -8.33
N ALA A 855 20.25 37.62 -9.10
CA ALA A 855 20.98 36.35 -9.19
C ALA A 855 22.42 36.49 -9.71
N PHE A 856 22.76 37.63 -10.33
CA PHE A 856 24.08 37.91 -10.90
C PHE A 856 24.83 39.05 -10.19
N THR A 857 24.20 39.66 -9.18
CA THR A 857 24.75 40.86 -8.52
C THR A 857 26.08 40.58 -7.82
N GLY A 858 26.84 41.61 -7.50
CA GLY A 858 28.15 41.43 -6.84
C GLY A 858 29.27 40.92 -7.76
N ASN A 859 29.00 40.65 -9.04
CA ASN A 859 30.01 40.33 -10.06
C ASN A 859 30.29 41.58 -10.93
N PRO A 860 31.37 42.34 -10.69
CA PRO A 860 31.59 43.64 -11.36
C PRO A 860 31.83 43.50 -12.88
N SER A 861 32.43 42.40 -13.31
CA SER A 861 32.91 42.19 -14.68
C SER A 861 31.94 41.42 -15.58
N LEU A 862 30.73 41.10 -15.10
CA LEU A 862 29.67 40.52 -15.93
C LEU A 862 28.93 41.59 -16.74
N CYS A 863 28.51 41.22 -17.95
CA CYS A 863 27.77 42.07 -18.87
C CYS A 863 26.73 41.28 -19.69
N GLY A 864 25.74 41.97 -20.26
CA GLY A 864 24.62 41.39 -21.00
C GLY A 864 23.43 41.04 -20.11
N LEU A 865 22.22 40.96 -20.69
CA LEU A 865 20.99 40.63 -19.97
C LEU A 865 21.16 39.30 -19.19
N PRO A 866 20.66 39.18 -17.95
CA PRO A 866 19.73 40.11 -17.25
C PRO A 866 20.35 41.37 -16.62
N VAL A 867 21.68 41.53 -16.59
CA VAL A 867 22.30 42.74 -16.03
C VAL A 867 22.30 43.88 -17.06
N THR A 868 22.13 45.12 -16.60
CA THR A 868 22.02 46.31 -17.47
C THR A 868 23.36 46.80 -18.06
N ARG A 869 24.48 46.18 -17.66
CA ARG A 869 25.82 46.53 -18.15
C ARG A 869 26.04 46.00 -19.56
N LYS A 870 26.39 46.88 -20.49
CA LYS A 870 26.73 46.53 -21.89
C LYS A 870 28.08 45.81 -21.99
N CYS A 871 28.21 44.87 -22.93
CA CYS A 871 29.47 44.16 -23.14
C CYS A 871 30.42 44.97 -24.05
N PRO A 872 31.75 44.86 -23.88
CA PRO A 872 32.71 45.47 -24.78
C PRO A 872 32.52 44.94 -26.21
N GLY A 873 32.17 45.82 -27.16
CA GLY A 873 31.85 45.45 -28.55
C GLY A 873 30.36 45.55 -28.91
N ASP A 874 29.46 45.81 -27.95
CA ASP A 874 28.09 46.21 -28.25
C ASP A 874 28.10 47.64 -28.82
N VAL A 875 28.04 47.75 -30.16
CA VAL A 875 28.06 49.03 -30.88
C VAL A 875 26.86 49.89 -30.46
N ASP A 876 27.11 51.15 -30.11
CA ASP A 876 26.06 52.14 -29.92
C ASP A 876 25.27 52.32 -31.21
N ALA A 877 24.06 51.74 -31.27
CA ALA A 877 23.07 52.18 -32.22
C ALA A 877 22.67 53.62 -31.85
N LEU A 878 23.31 54.58 -32.51
CA LEU A 878 22.94 55.99 -32.48
C LEU A 878 21.44 56.14 -32.77
N GLN A 879 20.77 56.95 -31.95
CA GLN A 879 19.47 57.52 -32.24
C GLN A 879 19.46 58.21 -33.62
N SER A 880 18.44 57.94 -34.45
CA SER A 880 17.61 58.95 -35.15
C SER A 880 16.59 58.25 -36.10
N PRO A 881 15.60 58.98 -36.65
CA PRO A 881 14.22 59.07 -36.19
C PRO A 881 13.25 58.18 -36.97
N VAL A 882 12.03 58.07 -36.44
CA VAL A 882 10.88 57.34 -37.00
C VAL A 882 10.63 57.68 -38.48
N GLN A 883 10.61 56.66 -39.35
CA GLN A 883 9.59 56.55 -40.40
C GLN A 883 9.39 55.10 -40.88
N ASP A 884 8.11 54.75 -41.01
CA ASP A 884 7.53 53.48 -41.49
C ASP A 884 8.21 52.87 -42.72
N ASN A 885 8.45 51.55 -42.66
CA ASN A 885 7.81 50.61 -43.58
C ASN A 885 8.06 49.15 -43.17
N LYS A 886 6.97 48.47 -42.80
CA LYS A 886 6.88 47.01 -42.62
C LYS A 886 7.21 46.25 -43.91
N LYS A 887 7.91 45.12 -43.77
CA LYS A 887 7.52 43.78 -44.28
C LYS A 887 8.47 42.71 -43.70
N THR A 888 8.05 41.99 -42.66
CA THR A 888 7.33 40.68 -42.65
C THR A 888 8.22 39.46 -42.94
N VAL A 889 8.70 38.80 -41.87
CA VAL A 889 8.82 37.33 -41.79
C VAL A 889 8.46 36.79 -40.38
N ASN A 890 8.43 37.61 -39.32
CA ASN A 890 8.16 37.13 -37.94
C ASN A 890 6.75 37.36 -37.37
N ASP A 891 5.83 37.99 -38.12
CA ASP A 891 4.49 38.29 -37.60
C ASP A 891 3.51 37.11 -37.67
N GLU A 892 3.73 36.11 -38.53
CA GLU A 892 2.83 34.94 -38.59
C GLU A 892 3.01 34.05 -37.36
N PHE A 893 4.23 33.69 -36.98
CA PHE A 893 4.45 32.74 -35.89
C PHE A 893 4.01 33.30 -34.53
N SER A 894 4.32 34.57 -34.23
CA SER A 894 3.83 35.20 -32.99
C SER A 894 2.32 35.40 -33.01
N MET A 895 1.70 35.75 -34.16
CA MET A 895 0.24 35.86 -34.23
C MET A 895 -0.42 34.48 -34.05
N TRP A 896 0.06 33.42 -34.69
CA TRP A 896 -0.44 32.06 -34.48
C TRP A 896 -0.14 31.53 -33.07
N PHE A 897 0.95 31.96 -32.43
CA PHE A 897 1.28 31.60 -31.05
C PHE A 897 0.38 32.31 -30.03
N TYR A 898 0.09 33.61 -30.20
CA TYR A 898 -0.86 34.34 -29.35
C TYR A 898 -2.32 33.96 -29.63
N VAL A 899 -2.67 33.67 -30.88
CA VAL A 899 -3.98 33.09 -31.24
C VAL A 899 -4.10 31.67 -30.70
N GLY A 900 -3.03 30.87 -30.72
CA GLY A 900 -2.97 29.53 -30.14
C GLY A 900 -3.07 29.53 -28.61
N MET A 901 -2.36 30.44 -27.92
CA MET A 901 -2.52 30.65 -26.48
C MET A 901 -3.90 31.20 -26.14
N GLY A 902 -4.43 32.15 -26.91
CA GLY A 902 -5.77 32.69 -26.69
C GLY A 902 -6.86 31.64 -26.87
N ASN A 903 -6.80 30.83 -27.92
CA ASN A 903 -7.75 29.74 -28.14
C ASN A 903 -7.54 28.58 -27.16
N GLY A 904 -6.29 28.23 -26.84
CA GLY A 904 -5.98 27.21 -25.83
C GLY A 904 -6.46 27.62 -24.44
N PHE A 905 -6.24 28.88 -24.04
CA PHE A 905 -6.72 29.44 -22.78
C PHE A 905 -8.24 29.56 -22.77
N PHE A 906 -8.88 29.98 -23.86
CA PHE A 906 -10.34 30.07 -23.95
C PHE A 906 -11.00 28.68 -23.94
N VAL A 907 -10.45 27.68 -24.62
CA VAL A 907 -10.96 26.30 -24.62
C VAL A 907 -10.75 25.64 -23.24
N PHE A 908 -9.60 25.85 -22.60
CA PHE A 908 -9.25 25.21 -21.33
C PHE A 908 -9.90 25.88 -20.10
N PHE A 909 -9.97 27.22 -20.08
CA PHE A 909 -10.51 27.98 -18.94
C PHE A 909 -11.96 28.45 -19.11
N CYS A 910 -12.45 28.66 -20.33
CA CYS A 910 -13.85 29.07 -20.56
C CYS A 910 -14.70 27.95 -21.16
N GLY A 911 -14.13 27.15 -22.07
CA GLY A 911 -14.80 26.04 -22.74
C GLY A 911 -15.05 24.84 -21.83
N PHE A 912 -14.07 24.45 -21.03
CA PHE A 912 -14.20 23.29 -20.14
C PHE A 912 -15.13 23.54 -18.94
N PRO A 913 -15.01 24.65 -18.18
CA PRO A 913 -15.97 24.96 -17.11
C PRO A 913 -17.33 25.41 -17.64
N GLY A 914 -17.37 26.08 -18.80
CA GLY A 914 -18.60 26.46 -19.48
C GLY A 914 -19.40 25.26 -20.00
N ALA A 915 -18.73 24.24 -20.53
CA ALA A 915 -19.37 22.97 -20.92
C ALA A 915 -19.83 22.17 -19.70
N LEU A 916 -19.09 22.22 -18.58
CA LEU A 916 -19.52 21.63 -17.30
C LEU A 916 -20.73 22.35 -16.71
N LEU A 917 -20.79 23.68 -16.77
CA LEU A 917 -21.94 24.47 -16.34
C LEU A 917 -23.15 24.28 -17.27
N LEU A 918 -22.94 24.22 -18.58
CA LEU A 918 -24.01 23.95 -19.56
C LEU A 918 -24.54 22.52 -19.42
N LYS A 919 -23.67 21.55 -19.16
CA LYS A 919 -24.05 20.17 -18.82
C LYS A 919 -24.85 20.14 -17.51
N HIS A 920 -24.39 20.82 -16.47
CA HIS A 920 -25.11 20.92 -15.19
C HIS A 920 -26.48 21.61 -15.34
N PHE A 921 -26.57 22.64 -16.19
CA PHE A 921 -27.80 23.38 -16.50
C PHE A 921 -28.76 22.57 -17.39
N LEU A 922 -28.26 21.79 -18.35
CA LEU A 922 -29.04 20.86 -19.17
C LEU A 922 -29.53 19.64 -18.36
N GLU A 923 -28.72 19.15 -17.41
CA GLU A 923 -29.08 18.09 -16.47
C GLU A 923 -30.16 18.54 -15.47
N THR A 924 -30.21 19.83 -15.10
CA THR A 924 -31.29 20.39 -14.27
C THR A 924 -32.58 20.69 -15.04
N LEU A 925 -32.52 20.91 -16.36
CA LEU A 925 -33.69 21.19 -17.20
C LEU A 925 -34.40 19.93 -17.74
N LEU A 926 -33.75 18.77 -17.74
CA LEU A 926 -34.27 17.54 -18.36
C LEU A 926 -34.92 16.52 -17.40
N PHE A 927 -35.03 16.82 -16.10
CA PHE A 927 -35.83 16.01 -15.17
C PHE A 927 -37.20 16.66 -14.89
N PRO A 928 -38.32 16.04 -15.29
CA PRO A 928 -39.64 16.49 -14.84
C PRO A 928 -39.85 16.03 -13.39
N VAL A 929 -39.93 16.99 -12.46
CA VAL A 929 -40.43 16.75 -11.10
C VAL A 929 -41.96 16.54 -11.19
N PRO A 930 -42.53 15.43 -10.67
CA PRO A 930 -43.97 15.23 -10.67
C PRO A 930 -44.62 16.03 -9.55
N GLY A 931 -45.64 16.81 -9.91
CA GLY A 931 -46.61 17.35 -8.97
C GLY A 931 -46.64 18.87 -8.88
N PHE A 932 -47.11 19.56 -9.92
CA PHE A 932 -47.87 20.81 -9.78
C PHE A 932 -48.73 21.02 -11.05
N SER A 933 -50.02 21.24 -10.85
CA SER A 933 -51.05 21.40 -11.86
C SER A 933 -51.10 22.82 -12.42
N LEU A 934 -51.31 22.97 -13.74
CA LEU A 934 -51.68 24.24 -14.38
C LEU A 934 -53.07 24.13 -15.02
N PRO A 935 -53.93 25.17 -14.92
CA PRO A 935 -55.23 25.19 -15.56
C PRO A 935 -55.15 25.56 -17.05
N LYS A 936 -56.13 25.06 -17.81
CA LYS A 936 -56.35 25.22 -19.25
C LYS A 936 -56.68 26.68 -19.65
N ASN A 937 -56.16 27.15 -20.79
CA ASN A 937 -56.96 27.52 -21.98
C ASN A 937 -56.18 28.20 -23.13
N HIS A 938 -56.47 27.69 -24.35
CA HIS A 938 -56.65 28.30 -25.69
C HIS A 938 -55.75 29.44 -26.25
N GLY A 939 -55.22 29.22 -27.49
CA GLY A 939 -55.08 30.28 -28.52
C GLY A 939 -53.89 30.21 -29.52
N SER A 940 -54.11 29.60 -30.70
CA SER A 940 -53.61 29.89 -32.08
C SER A 940 -52.32 30.71 -32.42
N LEU A 941 -51.39 30.08 -33.18
CA LEU A 941 -50.64 30.45 -34.45
C LEU A 941 -50.19 31.92 -34.76
N PRO A 942 -49.24 32.22 -35.72
CA PRO A 942 -48.06 31.52 -36.28
C PRO A 942 -46.78 32.42 -36.50
N ALA A 943 -45.80 31.89 -37.26
CA ALA A 943 -44.43 32.33 -37.61
C ALA A 943 -44.17 33.71 -38.28
N GLU A 944 -42.98 34.32 -38.07
CA GLU A 944 -41.94 34.63 -39.09
C GLU A 944 -40.75 35.51 -38.57
N LYS A 945 -39.54 35.15 -39.04
CA LYS A 945 -38.34 35.94 -39.42
C LYS A 945 -37.59 36.95 -38.50
N SER A 946 -36.30 36.61 -38.37
CA SER A 946 -35.06 37.40 -38.58
C SER A 946 -34.57 38.46 -37.58
N SER A 947 -33.33 38.19 -37.13
CA SER A 947 -32.18 39.09 -36.94
C SER A 947 -32.14 40.10 -35.79
N SER A 948 -30.96 40.11 -35.14
CA SER A 948 -30.39 41.11 -34.24
C SER A 948 -30.98 41.20 -32.82
N LEU A 949 -30.26 40.66 -31.84
CA LEU A 949 -30.31 41.13 -30.45
C LEU A 949 -28.99 41.83 -30.13
N PRO A 950 -29.01 43.05 -29.57
CA PRO A 950 -27.84 43.67 -28.98
C PRO A 950 -27.60 43.09 -27.58
N MET A 951 -26.33 42.89 -27.26
CA MET A 951 -25.81 42.81 -25.90
C MET A 951 -26.38 43.97 -25.07
N ILE A 952 -27.11 43.68 -23.98
CA ILE A 952 -27.20 44.49 -22.75
C ILE A 952 -27.87 43.62 -21.66
N CYS A 953 -27.33 43.71 -20.44
CA CYS A 953 -27.84 43.21 -19.15
C CYS A 953 -27.74 41.71 -18.80
N LEU A 954 -26.49 41.19 -18.73
CA LEU A 954 -26.16 40.03 -17.86
C LEU A 954 -25.92 40.46 -16.39
N SER A 955 -25.73 41.76 -16.12
CA SER A 955 -25.44 42.29 -14.79
C SER A 955 -26.67 42.40 -13.88
N GLU A 956 -27.87 42.61 -14.43
CA GLU A 956 -29.10 42.78 -13.63
C GLU A 956 -29.69 41.46 -13.10
N ILE A 957 -29.46 40.33 -13.79
CA ILE A 957 -29.94 39.01 -13.37
C ILE A 957 -29.06 38.43 -12.26
N ILE A 958 -27.74 38.69 -12.31
CA ILE A 958 -26.78 38.25 -11.29
C ILE A 958 -27.01 38.99 -9.97
N CYS A 959 -27.30 40.30 -10.00
CA CYS A 959 -27.64 41.06 -8.79
C CYS A 959 -28.97 40.63 -8.15
N ARG A 960 -29.99 40.23 -8.94
CA ARG A 960 -31.25 39.71 -8.38
C ARG A 960 -31.14 38.28 -7.85
N GLY A 961 -30.32 37.42 -8.48
CA GLY A 961 -30.07 36.06 -7.99
C GLY A 961 -29.32 36.03 -6.65
N TYR A 962 -28.35 36.93 -6.46
CA TYR A 962 -27.59 36.98 -5.20
C TYR A 962 -28.39 37.59 -4.03
N LEU A 963 -29.30 38.54 -4.30
CA LEU A 963 -30.18 39.08 -3.26
C LEU A 963 -31.21 38.05 -2.74
N GLN A 964 -31.62 37.08 -3.57
CA GLN A 964 -32.54 36.01 -3.16
C GLN A 964 -31.84 34.92 -2.32
N LEU A 965 -30.56 34.64 -2.57
CA LEU A 965 -29.74 33.73 -1.76
C LEU A 965 -29.34 34.32 -0.40
N SER A 966 -29.21 35.65 -0.30
CA SER A 966 -28.98 36.35 0.98
C SER A 966 -30.24 36.46 1.88
N LEU A 967 -31.45 36.32 1.31
CA LEU A 967 -32.70 36.37 2.08
C LEU A 967 -33.20 34.98 2.51
N GLY A 968 -32.72 33.90 1.87
CA GLY A 968 -33.00 32.51 2.28
C GLY A 968 -32.22 32.05 3.53
N SER A 969 -31.09 32.68 3.84
CA SER A 969 -30.25 32.36 5.00
C SER A 969 -30.65 33.09 6.30
N ARG A 970 -31.69 33.93 6.28
CA ARG A 970 -32.28 34.57 7.48
C ARG A 970 -33.52 33.86 8.04
N LYS A 971 -33.83 32.63 7.62
CA LYS A 971 -35.00 31.87 8.12
C LYS A 971 -34.71 30.50 8.71
N ALA A 972 -33.49 30.28 9.21
CA ALA A 972 -33.14 29.10 10.02
C ALA A 972 -32.25 29.43 11.24
N VAL A 973 -32.36 30.65 11.78
CA VAL A 973 -31.96 30.98 13.15
C VAL A 973 -33.10 31.75 13.80
N SER A 974 -34.22 31.04 14.00
CA SER A 974 -35.29 31.40 14.93
C SER A 974 -36.16 30.18 15.05
N ASP A 975 -35.74 29.24 15.91
CA ASP A 975 -36.64 28.63 16.88
C ASP A 975 -35.81 27.99 18.02
N ASN A 976 -36.17 28.39 19.25
CA ASN A 976 -35.75 27.89 20.56
C ASN A 976 -34.39 28.30 21.13
N ILE A 977 -34.32 29.50 21.74
CA ILE A 977 -34.08 29.60 23.19
C ILE A 977 -34.98 30.72 23.76
N ASN A 978 -35.97 30.33 24.57
CA ASN A 978 -36.70 31.21 25.48
C ASN A 978 -36.43 30.76 26.92
N SER A 979 -36.42 31.74 27.83
CA SER A 979 -36.24 31.68 29.30
C SER A 979 -34.77 31.82 29.75
N VAL A 980 -34.34 32.77 30.60
CA VAL A 980 -35.01 33.58 31.63
C VAL A 980 -34.27 34.92 31.89
N ASN A 981 -35.05 36.01 31.92
CA ASN A 981 -34.99 37.31 32.65
C ASN A 981 -33.70 38.15 32.82
N GLY A 982 -33.83 39.44 32.47
CA GLY A 982 -33.11 40.53 33.14
C GLY A 982 -32.97 41.90 32.42
N SER A 983 -34.07 42.64 32.25
CA SER A 983 -34.18 44.14 32.25
C SER A 983 -33.16 45.06 31.50
N ILE A 984 -33.55 45.58 30.31
CA ILE A 984 -33.96 46.99 29.95
C ILE A 984 -33.18 48.19 30.61
N PRO A 985 -32.94 49.41 30.01
CA PRO A 985 -33.15 49.95 28.63
C PRO A 985 -32.01 50.86 28.03
N GLN A 986 -32.21 51.27 26.76
CA GLN A 986 -32.04 52.63 26.16
C GLN A 986 -31.10 52.77 24.95
N HIS A 987 -31.75 53.01 23.79
CA HIS A 987 -31.30 53.83 22.65
C HIS A 987 -30.92 55.27 23.08
N PRO A 988 -30.38 56.16 22.22
CA PRO A 988 -29.94 56.03 20.81
C PRO A 988 -28.51 56.62 20.56
N CYS A 989 -27.94 56.40 19.37
CA CYS A 989 -27.31 57.46 18.57
C CYS A 989 -26.82 56.93 17.21
N GLU A 990 -27.04 57.77 16.21
CA GLU A 990 -26.62 57.66 14.82
C GLU A 990 -25.11 57.43 14.69
N LEU A 991 -24.68 56.70 13.65
CA LEU A 991 -23.37 56.93 13.06
C LEU A 991 -23.34 56.53 11.58
N THR A 992 -22.92 57.53 10.82
CA THR A 992 -22.67 57.62 9.39
C THR A 992 -21.40 56.89 8.96
N SER A 993 -21.46 56.27 7.77
CA SER A 993 -20.38 56.22 6.76
C SER A 993 -18.93 56.02 7.21
N ILE A 994 -18.62 54.91 7.88
CA ILE A 994 -17.27 54.31 7.90
C ILE A 994 -17.48 52.80 7.95
N GLN A 995 -17.32 52.09 6.82
CA GLN A 995 -17.02 50.64 6.73
C GLN A 995 -16.99 50.13 5.27
N VAL A 996 -16.23 50.82 4.42
CA VAL A 996 -15.80 50.26 3.11
C VAL A 996 -14.30 49.88 3.15
N LEU A 997 -13.55 50.38 4.13
CA LEU A 997 -12.15 50.00 4.33
C LEU A 997 -11.99 48.68 5.11
N ASP A 998 -12.81 48.40 6.12
CA ASP A 998 -12.72 47.14 6.89
C ASP A 998 -13.18 45.89 6.10
N LEU A 999 -14.03 46.07 5.08
CA LEU A 999 -14.46 44.99 4.20
C LEU A 999 -13.41 44.67 3.13
N ILE A 1000 -12.57 45.64 2.75
CA ILE A 1000 -11.45 45.42 1.82
C ILE A 1000 -10.29 44.73 2.54
N GLU A 1001 -10.05 45.01 3.83
CA GLU A 1001 -9.08 44.26 4.64
C GLU A 1001 -9.49 42.79 4.84
N LEU A 1002 -10.78 42.51 5.10
CA LEU A 1002 -11.25 41.12 5.25
C LEU A 1002 -11.18 40.29 3.95
N PHE A 1003 -11.36 40.93 2.79
CA PHE A 1003 -11.20 40.27 1.48
C PHE A 1003 -9.72 40.11 1.07
N SER A 1004 -8.80 40.89 1.63
CA SER A 1004 -7.36 40.78 1.38
C SER A 1004 -6.70 39.60 2.11
N GLU A 1005 -7.30 39.08 3.19
CA GLU A 1005 -6.80 37.91 3.94
C GLU A 1005 -7.34 36.55 3.45
N ILE A 1006 -8.50 36.52 2.79
CA ILE A 1006 -9.17 35.26 2.41
C ILE A 1006 -8.77 34.77 1.01
N ILE A 1007 -8.48 35.70 0.09
CA ILE A 1007 -8.14 35.39 -1.30
C ILE A 1007 -6.75 34.70 -1.44
N PRO A 1008 -5.69 35.06 -0.68
CA PRO A 1008 -4.41 34.36 -0.73
C PRO A 1008 -4.51 32.89 -0.28
N ASN A 1009 -5.30 32.61 0.76
CA ASN A 1009 -5.43 31.27 1.34
C ASN A 1009 -6.22 30.27 0.45
N CYS A 1010 -7.12 30.76 -0.40
CA CYS A 1010 -7.80 29.93 -1.40
C CYS A 1010 -6.96 29.74 -2.67
N LEU A 1011 -6.17 30.73 -3.07
CA LEU A 1011 -5.24 30.63 -4.20
C LEU A 1011 -4.02 29.76 -3.87
N GLU A 1012 -3.52 29.76 -2.64
CA GLU A 1012 -2.47 28.82 -2.20
C GLU A 1012 -2.95 27.36 -2.21
N ASN A 1013 -4.15 27.07 -1.69
CA ASN A 1013 -4.67 25.70 -1.69
C ASN A 1013 -5.01 25.16 -3.08
N PHE A 1014 -5.41 26.03 -4.01
CA PHE A 1014 -5.69 25.66 -5.40
C PHE A 1014 -4.39 25.56 -6.23
N SER A 1015 -3.44 26.48 -6.02
CA SER A 1015 -2.08 26.42 -6.58
C SER A 1015 -1.33 25.16 -6.13
N PHE A 1016 -1.46 24.77 -4.86
CA PHE A 1016 -0.84 23.58 -4.29
C PHE A 1016 -1.40 22.27 -4.86
N ARG A 1017 -2.71 22.20 -5.15
CA ARG A 1017 -3.33 21.04 -5.81
C ARG A 1017 -3.02 20.97 -7.31
N VAL A 1018 -2.91 22.10 -8.00
CA VAL A 1018 -2.51 22.17 -9.42
C VAL A 1018 -1.01 21.90 -9.61
N GLN A 1019 -0.14 22.37 -8.70
CA GLN A 1019 1.28 22.01 -8.67
C GLN A 1019 1.49 20.52 -8.40
N LYS A 1020 0.74 19.90 -7.48
CA LYS A 1020 0.77 18.43 -7.29
C LYS A 1020 0.37 17.67 -8.56
N GLY A 1021 -0.64 18.14 -9.30
CA GLY A 1021 -1.04 17.56 -10.58
C GLY A 1021 0.00 17.74 -11.70
N TYR A 1022 0.65 18.91 -11.76
CA TYR A 1022 1.73 19.20 -12.72
C TYR A 1022 3.02 18.43 -12.41
N GLN A 1023 3.34 18.20 -11.13
CA GLN A 1023 4.48 17.39 -10.69
C GLN A 1023 4.31 15.91 -11.05
N MET A 1024 3.07 15.40 -11.05
CA MET A 1024 2.76 14.02 -11.43
C MET A 1024 2.97 13.74 -12.94
N MET A 1025 2.77 14.73 -13.80
CA MET A 1025 3.07 14.60 -15.24
C MET A 1025 4.55 14.80 -15.59
N ARG A 1026 5.34 15.54 -14.78
CA ARG A 1026 6.74 15.87 -15.10
C ARG A 1026 7.79 14.81 -14.73
N PHE A 1027 7.50 13.92 -13.78
CA PHE A 1027 8.39 12.81 -13.41
C PHE A 1027 8.08 11.49 -14.14
N VAL A 1028 6.88 11.40 -14.74
CA VAL A 1028 6.39 10.22 -15.50
C VAL A 1028 6.75 10.30 -16.99
N VAL A 1029 6.97 11.51 -17.51
CA VAL A 1029 7.68 11.75 -18.79
C VAL A 1029 9.17 11.76 -18.51
#